data_AF-A0A3B6QG80-F1
#
_entry.id   AF-A0A3B6QG80-F1
#
_cell.length_a   1.000
_cell.length_b   1.000
_cell.length_c   1.000
_cell.angle_alpha   90.00
_cell.angle_beta   90.00
_cell.angle_gamma   90.00
#
_symmetry.space_group_name_H-M   'P 1'
#
loop_
_entity.id
_entity.type
_entity.pdbx_description
1 polymer ?
#
loop_
_entity_poly.entity_id
_entity_poly.type
_entity_poly.pdbx_seq_one_letter_code
_entity_poly.pdbx_strand_id
1 'polypeptide(L)'
;MGGRYPHMLLILILLHGANAAIDAPVEKWQTLDGRPPLVIARGGFSGLFPESSKFAYEFAMTASLPGVVLECDLQLSSDGVGFCRSGLTLDKSTLIAEMYPKKDKTYKLGSEDIHGWFAVDFTSDELINNVTVIQTIFSRPSTFDAIMGMYTLDDMAGLHPQQIWVNVEFDGFYRDHNLDIEDYLLKLPKDYPIAYISSPDISFLKSIGGKLKGRAKLILRCLADNVTETSVKKSYGEILKDLKSVKAFASGIMVPRNYVWPVNNNLYLLPPTSLVKDAHALGLEVHVGSFANDILTSYNYSYDPAAEYLQFINNPDFTVDGLMTDFPPTASGAVACLAHNEANALASNGERPLIITHNGASGVYAGCTDLAYQQAVKDGADIIDCSVRMSKDGVAFCLGSADLIASTTAATTFMTKVVTISEIQNKSGIFSFDLSWSEIQTLKPELTGPFAQAGLKRNPAAKNAGKFFTLPEFLHFAKSSNVSGILIEIEDAPYLATRGLGLVDAVSGALVNASYDKESKQQVFIESDDSSVLSAFKKFPSFKRVLTVGTIISDASKPSVDEIKEFAHVVMVTRGSLVKVNGFFLTGFTNLVENLHAANLSVHVGPLKNEFTNFGFDYFADPMVEIATYSAALVVDGIVTEFPATATTYFRSPCSDPTKNLTYTIMAAAPGALVSMVPPGALPPALPPAPLLEPADVIDPPLPPVSVSSPPEAAPKVADSSSSPPSSSAGSSFLVATGIAAFLYSGCH
;
A
#
# COMPACT_ATOMS: atom_id res chain seq x y z
N MET A 1 -0.78 34.49 43.38
CA MET A 1 -1.08 33.10 43.80
C MET A 1 -1.23 32.31 42.50
N GLY A 2 -0.24 31.60 41.95
CA GLY A 2 0.80 30.81 42.57
C GLY A 2 0.44 29.33 42.42
N GLY A 3 0.70 28.75 41.25
CA GLY A 3 0.43 27.34 40.95
C GLY A 3 0.92 26.94 39.56
N ARG A 4 2.20 26.57 39.47
CA ARG A 4 2.87 25.97 38.31
C ARG A 4 2.43 24.50 38.18
N TYR A 5 2.13 24.03 36.98
CA TYR A 5 2.09 22.60 36.65
C TYR A 5 3.31 22.26 35.77
N PRO A 6 4.31 21.52 36.29
CA PRO A 6 5.39 20.97 35.49
C PRO A 6 5.14 19.50 35.12
N HIS A 7 5.67 19.11 33.95
CA HIS A 7 6.22 17.81 33.58
C HIS A 7 5.45 16.51 33.92
N MET A 8 4.95 15.86 32.88
CA MET A 8 5.00 14.39 32.79
C MET A 8 5.29 13.98 31.34
N LEU A 9 6.56 14.20 30.96
CA LEU A 9 7.21 13.73 29.75
C LEU A 9 8.52 13.10 30.22
N LEU A 10 8.51 11.79 30.51
CA LEU A 10 9.66 10.87 30.57
C LEU A 10 9.23 9.55 31.22
N ILE A 11 9.29 8.44 30.48
CA ILE A 11 9.97 7.14 30.76
C ILE A 11 9.94 6.45 29.37
N LEU A 12 11.02 6.26 28.58
CA LEU A 12 12.27 5.55 28.86
C LEU A 12 13.49 6.26 28.23
N ILE A 13 14.47 6.61 29.06
CA ILE A 13 15.90 6.69 28.70
C ILE A 13 16.62 5.80 29.69
N LEU A 14 17.35 4.79 29.20
CA LEU A 14 18.44 3.99 29.82
C LEU A 14 18.72 2.86 28.79
N LEU A 15 19.86 2.69 28.13
CA LEU A 15 21.26 3.04 28.40
C LEU A 15 22.00 3.35 27.08
N HIS A 16 22.72 4.47 27.03
CA HIS A 16 23.82 4.65 26.08
C HIS A 16 25.05 3.92 26.62
N GLY A 17 25.17 2.63 26.30
CA GLY A 17 26.43 1.90 26.42
C GLY A 17 27.27 2.14 25.17
N ALA A 18 28.38 2.86 25.33
CA ALA A 18 29.44 2.88 24.32
C ALA A 18 30.05 1.47 24.26
N ASN A 19 29.56 0.63 23.34
CA ASN A 19 30.25 -0.59 22.93
C ASN A 19 30.61 -0.43 21.46
N ALA A 20 31.89 -0.66 21.18
CA ALA A 20 32.48 -0.67 19.85
C ALA A 20 31.58 -1.46 18.90
N ALA A 21 31.06 -0.78 17.88
CA ALA A 21 30.52 -1.43 16.73
C ALA A 21 31.61 -2.38 16.21
N ILE A 22 31.28 -3.67 16.15
CA ILE A 22 31.98 -4.55 15.22
C ILE A 22 31.63 -3.95 13.87
N ASP A 23 32.57 -3.21 13.27
CA ASP A 23 32.49 -2.69 11.91
C ASP A 23 32.33 -3.90 10.98
N ALA A 24 31.09 -4.36 10.82
CA ALA A 24 30.71 -5.05 9.60
C ALA A 24 31.05 -4.08 8.46
N PRO A 25 31.68 -4.54 7.36
CA PRO A 25 31.98 -3.66 6.25
C PRO A 25 30.67 -3.00 5.83
N VAL A 26 30.57 -1.67 5.98
CA VAL A 26 29.45 -0.93 5.43
C VAL A 26 29.47 -1.21 3.94
N GLU A 27 28.46 -1.93 3.46
CA GLU A 27 28.34 -2.21 2.04
C GLU A 27 28.33 -0.87 1.31
N LYS A 28 29.34 -0.66 0.47
CA LYS A 28 29.52 0.61 -0.19
C LYS A 28 28.46 0.72 -1.28
N TRP A 29 27.54 1.66 -1.10
CA TRP A 29 26.50 1.95 -2.08
C TRP A 29 27.12 2.37 -3.41
N GLN A 30 26.42 2.12 -4.53
CA GLN A 30 26.85 2.58 -5.85
C GLN A 30 26.45 4.03 -6.13
N THR A 31 26.09 4.79 -5.09
CA THR A 31 25.95 6.24 -5.15
C THR A 31 27.30 6.88 -5.48
N LEU A 32 27.27 8.12 -5.95
CA LEU A 32 28.47 8.84 -6.34
C LEU A 32 29.48 8.97 -5.19
N ASP A 33 28.99 9.16 -3.97
CA ASP A 33 29.82 9.33 -2.77
C ASP A 33 29.98 8.03 -1.94
N GLY A 34 29.32 6.95 -2.32
CA GLY A 34 29.34 5.65 -1.64
C GLY A 34 28.50 5.58 -0.37
N ARG A 35 27.72 6.61 -0.03
CA ARG A 35 26.82 6.65 1.12
C ARG A 35 25.40 6.20 0.73
N PRO A 36 24.54 5.84 1.70
CA PRO A 36 23.14 5.54 1.42
C PRO A 36 22.45 6.69 0.66
N PRO A 37 21.53 6.38 -0.27
CA PRO A 37 20.73 7.38 -0.97
C PRO A 37 19.97 8.30 0.01
N LEU A 38 19.87 9.58 -0.33
CA LEU A 38 19.09 10.54 0.44
C LEU A 38 17.59 10.25 0.31
N VAL A 39 16.86 10.36 1.42
CA VAL A 39 15.40 10.47 1.40
C VAL A 39 15.05 11.96 1.43
N ILE A 40 14.34 12.43 0.41
CA ILE A 40 13.96 13.84 0.23
C ILE A 40 12.43 13.92 0.32
N ALA A 41 11.92 14.59 1.36
CA ALA A 41 10.49 14.71 1.63
C ALA A 41 9.92 15.93 0.89
N ARG A 42 9.19 15.69 -0.21
CA ARG A 42 8.62 16.75 -1.05
C ARG A 42 7.49 17.47 -0.31
N GLY A 43 7.75 18.70 0.14
CA GLY A 43 6.85 19.42 1.05
C GLY A 43 6.57 18.65 2.34
N GLY A 44 7.52 17.86 2.85
CA GLY A 44 7.34 17.00 4.02
C GLY A 44 6.61 15.68 3.68
N PHE A 45 5.82 15.14 4.61
CA PHE A 45 4.99 13.94 4.43
C PHE A 45 3.67 14.31 3.74
N SER A 46 3.77 14.82 2.52
CA SER A 46 2.65 15.33 1.72
C SER A 46 1.66 14.25 1.26
N GLY A 47 2.06 12.97 1.34
CA GLY A 47 1.18 11.80 1.17
C GLY A 47 0.08 11.67 2.22
N LEU A 48 0.27 12.28 3.40
CA LEU A 48 -0.65 12.17 4.53
C LEU A 48 -1.29 13.52 4.92
N PHE A 49 -0.52 14.61 4.85
CA PHE A 49 -0.97 15.95 5.20
C PHE A 49 -0.93 16.88 3.98
N PRO A 50 -1.66 18.02 4.00
CA PRO A 50 -1.42 19.08 3.04
C PRO A 50 0.07 19.39 2.95
N GLU A 51 0.61 19.45 1.72
CA GLU A 51 2.05 19.65 1.51
C GLU A 51 2.54 20.94 2.20
N SER A 52 3.82 20.97 2.56
CA SER A 52 4.50 22.12 3.17
C SER A 52 3.79 22.69 4.39
N SER A 53 2.99 21.88 5.08
CA SER A 53 2.35 22.23 6.33
C SER A 53 3.24 21.85 7.51
N LYS A 54 2.93 22.40 8.68
CA LYS A 54 3.62 22.04 9.93
C LYS A 54 3.62 20.53 10.16
N PHE A 55 2.45 19.89 10.07
CA PHE A 55 2.35 18.44 10.28
C PHE A 55 3.11 17.65 9.23
N ALA A 56 3.09 18.07 7.96
CA ALA A 56 3.87 17.39 6.92
C ALA A 56 5.37 17.37 7.25
N TYR A 57 5.95 18.50 7.65
CA TYR A 57 7.38 18.57 7.98
C TYR A 57 7.73 17.84 9.28
N GLU A 58 6.96 18.04 10.35
CA GLU A 58 7.20 17.37 11.63
C GLU A 58 7.11 15.84 11.48
N PHE A 59 6.08 15.33 10.79
CA PHE A 59 5.93 13.89 10.58
C PHE A 59 7.00 13.30 9.66
N ALA A 60 7.46 14.04 8.65
CA ALA A 60 8.59 13.60 7.85
C ALA A 60 9.82 13.35 8.73
N MET A 61 10.11 14.24 9.68
CA MET A 61 11.26 14.09 10.58
C MET A 61 11.09 12.94 11.59
N THR A 62 9.88 12.66 12.06
CA THR A 62 9.65 11.63 13.10
C THR A 62 9.42 10.24 12.53
N ALA A 63 8.83 10.13 11.33
CA ALA A 63 8.44 8.86 10.73
C ALA A 63 9.44 8.36 9.68
N SER A 64 10.54 9.06 9.45
CA SER A 64 11.55 8.74 8.42
C SER A 64 12.94 8.57 9.02
N LEU A 65 13.92 8.28 8.17
CA LEU A 65 15.34 8.26 8.56
C LEU A 65 15.76 9.60 9.21
N PRO A 66 16.63 9.59 10.24
CA PRO A 66 17.09 10.82 10.90
C PRO A 66 17.76 11.86 9.99
N GLY A 67 18.28 11.42 8.84
CA GLY A 67 18.89 12.26 7.82
C GLY A 67 17.95 12.68 6.69
N VAL A 68 16.63 12.56 6.86
CA VAL A 68 15.64 13.01 5.86
C VAL A 68 15.86 14.48 5.53
N VAL A 69 15.86 14.79 4.23
CA VAL A 69 16.00 16.14 3.71
C VAL A 69 14.60 16.72 3.52
N LEU A 70 14.31 17.87 4.13
CA LEU A 70 13.03 18.55 3.93
C LEU A 70 13.11 19.46 2.72
N GLU A 71 12.15 19.32 1.80
CA GLU A 71 12.11 20.11 0.58
C GLU A 71 11.11 21.28 0.69
N CYS A 72 11.54 22.43 0.16
CA CYS A 72 10.79 23.67 0.06
C CYS A 72 10.79 24.16 -1.39
N ASP A 73 9.65 24.09 -2.06
CA ASP A 73 9.40 24.91 -3.25
C ASP A 73 9.25 26.38 -2.84
N LEU A 74 10.26 27.22 -3.09
CA LEU A 74 10.31 28.58 -2.57
C LEU A 74 9.46 29.54 -3.39
N GLN A 75 8.53 30.22 -2.73
CA GLN A 75 7.83 31.39 -3.23
C GLN A 75 8.10 32.63 -2.36
N LEU A 76 8.01 33.82 -2.93
CA LEU A 76 8.12 35.09 -2.20
C LEU A 76 6.77 35.81 -2.15
N SER A 77 6.41 36.32 -0.97
CA SER A 77 5.34 37.29 -0.79
C SER A 77 5.71 38.67 -1.38
N SER A 78 4.74 39.56 -1.51
CA SER A 78 4.94 40.94 -2.02
C SER A 78 5.95 41.77 -1.22
N ASP A 79 6.12 41.46 0.07
CA ASP A 79 7.08 42.06 1.00
C ASP A 79 8.37 41.25 1.18
N GLY A 80 8.57 40.20 0.37
CA GLY A 80 9.83 39.47 0.24
C GLY A 80 10.07 38.37 1.28
N VAL A 81 9.04 37.86 1.96
CA VAL A 81 9.14 36.72 2.88
C VAL A 81 9.01 35.41 2.09
N GLY A 82 9.85 34.43 2.41
CA GLY A 82 9.87 33.13 1.74
C GLY A 82 8.90 32.11 2.32
N PHE A 83 8.03 31.58 1.48
CA PHE A 83 7.08 30.51 1.79
C PHE A 83 7.39 29.24 1.02
N CYS A 84 7.08 28.09 1.62
CA CYS A 84 7.24 26.79 0.97
C CYS A 84 5.91 26.38 0.32
N ARG A 85 5.83 26.47 -1.01
CA ARG A 85 4.66 26.05 -1.77
C ARG A 85 4.99 25.72 -3.23
N SER A 86 4.55 24.54 -3.67
CA SER A 86 4.73 24.10 -5.05
C SER A 86 3.86 24.91 -6.03
N GLY A 87 4.32 24.98 -7.28
CA GLY A 87 3.61 25.69 -8.35
C GLY A 87 3.69 27.21 -8.22
N LEU A 88 3.01 27.93 -9.13
CA LEU A 88 3.02 29.39 -9.16
C LEU A 88 1.77 30.02 -8.52
N THR A 89 0.63 29.34 -8.60
CA THR A 89 -0.63 29.81 -8.04
C THR A 89 -0.99 29.09 -6.75
N LEU A 90 -1.60 29.80 -5.81
CA LEU A 90 -1.90 29.32 -4.46
C LEU A 90 -3.28 28.64 -4.36
N ASP A 91 -4.18 28.89 -5.30
CA ASP A 91 -5.59 28.47 -5.27
C ASP A 91 -5.82 26.96 -5.41
N LYS A 92 -4.87 26.23 -6.00
CA LYS A 92 -5.00 24.78 -6.15
C LYS A 92 -4.85 24.02 -4.85
N SER A 93 -4.13 24.60 -3.90
CA SER A 93 -3.64 23.90 -2.73
C SER A 93 -3.84 24.72 -1.46
N THR A 94 -4.55 25.85 -1.52
CA THR A 94 -4.93 26.65 -0.36
C THR A 94 -6.37 27.16 -0.53
N LEU A 95 -6.96 27.68 0.55
CA LEU A 95 -8.27 28.36 0.50
C LEU A 95 -8.17 29.85 0.13
N ILE A 96 -7.08 30.29 -0.50
CA ILE A 96 -6.86 31.72 -0.82
C ILE A 96 -7.98 32.31 -1.70
N ALA A 97 -8.57 31.51 -2.59
CA ALA A 97 -9.65 31.94 -3.47
C ALA A 97 -10.93 32.24 -2.69
N GLU A 98 -11.19 31.53 -1.58
CA GLU A 98 -12.33 31.80 -0.69
C GLU A 98 -12.07 33.02 0.19
N MET A 99 -10.82 33.19 0.64
CA MET A 99 -10.42 34.28 1.52
C MET A 99 -10.31 35.62 0.78
N TYR A 100 -9.91 35.58 -0.49
CA TYR A 100 -9.71 36.77 -1.33
C TYR A 100 -10.33 36.61 -2.72
N PRO A 101 -11.67 36.45 -2.84
CA PRO A 101 -12.36 36.06 -4.09
C PRO A 101 -12.34 37.11 -5.21
N LYS A 102 -11.69 38.25 -4.99
CA LYS A 102 -11.59 39.37 -5.95
C LYS A 102 -10.15 39.82 -6.19
N LYS A 103 -9.18 39.04 -5.71
CA LYS A 103 -7.74 39.30 -5.87
C LYS A 103 -7.07 38.28 -6.81
N ASP A 104 -7.85 37.53 -7.58
CA ASP A 104 -7.35 36.80 -8.72
C ASP A 104 -6.73 37.76 -9.74
N LYS A 105 -5.68 37.29 -10.42
CA LYS A 105 -5.01 38.02 -11.49
C LYS A 105 -4.66 37.08 -12.63
N THR A 106 -4.32 37.68 -13.76
CA THR A 106 -3.71 36.98 -14.89
C THR A 106 -2.34 37.58 -15.15
N TYR A 107 -1.30 36.75 -15.08
CA TYR A 107 0.06 37.10 -15.44
C TYR A 107 0.52 36.31 -16.65
N LYS A 108 1.50 36.86 -17.37
CA LYS A 108 2.16 36.19 -18.48
C LYS A 108 3.40 35.48 -17.99
N LEU A 109 3.48 34.18 -18.23
CA LEU A 109 4.70 33.39 -18.06
C LEU A 109 5.16 32.93 -19.45
N GLY A 110 6.10 33.69 -20.03
CA GLY A 110 6.47 33.49 -21.43
C GLY A 110 5.31 33.80 -22.37
N SER A 111 4.82 32.78 -23.09
CA SER A 111 3.68 32.88 -24.00
C SER A 111 2.33 32.47 -23.38
N GLU A 112 2.34 31.94 -22.16
CA GLU A 112 1.14 31.42 -21.50
C GLU A 112 0.55 32.47 -20.56
N ASP A 113 -0.77 32.62 -20.60
CA ASP A 113 -1.52 33.40 -19.62
C ASP A 113 -1.89 32.46 -18.45
N ILE A 114 -1.35 32.75 -17.27
CA ILE A 114 -1.64 32.01 -16.04
C ILE A 114 -2.60 32.86 -15.21
N HIS A 115 -3.75 32.29 -14.87
CA HIS A 115 -4.77 32.92 -14.05
C HIS A 115 -4.85 32.24 -12.68
N GLY A 116 -4.93 33.03 -11.62
CA GLY A 116 -5.06 32.52 -10.25
C GLY A 116 -4.63 33.55 -9.20
N TRP A 117 -4.23 33.06 -8.03
CA TRP A 117 -3.74 33.87 -6.91
C TRP A 117 -2.25 33.64 -6.72
N PHE A 118 -1.46 34.71 -6.74
CA PHE A 118 0.00 34.63 -6.72
C PHE A 118 0.53 35.19 -5.41
N ALA A 119 1.53 34.53 -4.79
CA ALA A 119 2.11 35.00 -3.53
C ALA A 119 2.61 36.46 -3.61
N VAL A 120 3.11 36.89 -4.78
CA VAL A 120 3.60 38.25 -5.04
C VAL A 120 2.53 39.35 -4.94
N ASP A 121 1.26 38.98 -4.86
CA ASP A 121 0.13 39.91 -4.73
C ASP A 121 -0.34 40.13 -3.29
N PHE A 122 0.27 39.42 -2.33
CA PHE A 122 -0.14 39.42 -0.93
C PHE A 122 1.06 39.71 -0.03
N THR A 123 0.82 40.41 1.08
CA THR A 123 1.83 40.55 2.13
C THR A 123 1.98 39.24 2.90
N SER A 124 3.14 39.03 3.52
CA SER A 124 3.38 37.88 4.39
C SER A 124 2.34 37.79 5.51
N ASP A 125 1.95 38.93 6.10
CA ASP A 125 0.90 39.01 7.12
C ASP A 125 -0.46 38.54 6.61
N GLU A 126 -0.86 38.88 5.38
CA GLU A 126 -2.11 38.39 4.78
C GLU A 126 -2.08 36.87 4.60
N LEU A 127 -0.95 36.35 4.12
CA LEU A 127 -0.79 34.93 3.84
C LEU A 127 -0.74 34.09 5.12
N ILE A 128 0.04 34.51 6.13
CA ILE A 128 0.21 33.78 7.40
C ILE A 128 -1.10 33.75 8.20
N ASN A 129 -1.80 34.89 8.28
CA ASN A 129 -2.94 35.01 9.20
C ASN A 129 -4.27 34.55 8.59
N ASN A 130 -4.40 34.54 7.26
CA ASN A 130 -5.69 34.30 6.62
C ASN A 130 -5.72 33.12 5.65
N VAL A 131 -4.57 32.60 5.18
CA VAL A 131 -4.56 31.54 4.17
C VAL A 131 -4.21 30.20 4.80
N THR A 132 -5.13 29.24 4.67
CA THR A 132 -4.94 27.86 5.12
C THR A 132 -4.67 26.91 3.96
N VAL A 133 -3.89 25.88 4.21
CA VAL A 133 -3.52 24.87 3.22
C VAL A 133 -4.54 23.73 3.16
N ILE A 134 -4.65 23.12 1.98
CA ILE A 134 -5.50 21.97 1.69
C ILE A 134 -4.75 20.93 0.86
N GLN A 135 -5.25 19.71 0.86
CA GLN A 135 -4.77 18.62 0.03
C GLN A 135 -5.20 18.78 -1.44
N THR A 136 -4.34 18.35 -2.36
CA THR A 136 -4.59 18.47 -3.81
C THR A 136 -5.00 17.14 -4.46
N ILE A 137 -4.77 16.03 -3.75
CA ILE A 137 -4.99 14.67 -4.25
C ILE A 137 -6.16 14.04 -3.50
N PHE A 138 -7.21 13.65 -4.24
CA PHE A 138 -8.47 13.15 -3.66
C PHE A 138 -8.34 11.84 -2.88
N SER A 139 -7.35 10.99 -3.19
CA SER A 139 -7.08 9.75 -2.44
C SER A 139 -6.47 9.99 -1.07
N ARG A 140 -6.01 11.22 -0.77
CA ARG A 140 -5.37 11.58 0.50
C ARG A 140 -6.39 12.16 1.48
N PRO A 141 -6.12 12.17 2.80
CA PRO A 141 -7.08 12.63 3.80
C PRO A 141 -7.34 14.14 3.67
N SER A 142 -8.58 14.51 3.36
CA SER A 142 -9.06 15.91 3.46
C SER A 142 -9.37 16.33 4.90
N THR A 143 -9.30 15.40 5.86
CA THR A 143 -9.57 15.64 7.28
C THR A 143 -8.60 16.65 7.92
N PHE A 144 -7.44 16.86 7.30
CA PHE A 144 -6.43 17.84 7.72
C PHE A 144 -6.43 19.11 6.86
N ASP A 145 -7.46 19.32 6.03
CA ASP A 145 -7.62 20.54 5.25
C ASP A 145 -8.06 21.71 6.15
N ALA A 146 -7.59 22.91 5.80
CA ALA A 146 -8.01 24.17 6.42
C ALA A 146 -7.68 24.35 7.92
N ILE A 147 -6.83 23.50 8.50
CA ILE A 147 -6.44 23.58 9.93
C ILE A 147 -5.04 24.13 10.18
N MET A 148 -4.24 24.30 9.11
CA MET A 148 -2.88 24.82 9.16
C MET A 148 -2.72 25.99 8.20
N GLY A 149 -1.94 26.99 8.61
CA GLY A 149 -1.57 28.14 7.77
C GLY A 149 -0.43 27.82 6.80
N MET A 150 -0.08 28.79 5.96
CA MET A 150 1.11 28.70 5.13
C MET A 150 2.39 28.68 5.99
N TYR A 151 3.38 27.89 5.57
CA TYR A 151 4.62 27.69 6.31
C TYR A 151 5.77 28.44 5.62
N THR A 152 6.53 29.22 6.39
CA THR A 152 7.69 29.94 5.85
C THR A 152 8.93 29.05 5.81
N LEU A 153 9.94 29.47 5.04
CA LEU A 153 11.24 28.81 5.07
C LEU A 153 11.89 28.91 6.46
N ASP A 154 11.67 30.02 7.18
CA ASP A 154 12.16 30.24 8.54
C ASP A 154 11.47 29.32 9.55
N ASP A 155 10.15 29.10 9.42
CA ASP A 155 9.42 28.14 10.26
C ASP A 155 9.95 26.72 10.09
N MET A 156 10.38 26.34 8.87
CA MET A 156 11.02 25.06 8.60
C MET A 156 12.40 24.97 9.24
N ALA A 157 13.22 26.02 9.13
CA ALA A 157 14.52 26.05 9.81
C ALA A 157 14.37 26.00 11.34
N GLY A 158 13.27 26.55 11.87
CA GLY A 158 12.88 26.46 13.29
C GLY A 158 12.60 25.05 13.78
N LEU A 159 12.34 24.08 12.89
CA LEU A 159 12.25 22.65 13.24
C LEU A 159 13.63 22.00 13.45
N HIS A 160 14.71 22.72 13.14
CA HIS A 160 16.09 22.24 13.17
C HIS A 160 16.34 20.94 12.36
N PRO A 161 15.92 20.87 11.08
CA PRO A 161 16.25 19.74 10.23
C PRO A 161 17.76 19.68 9.99
N GLN A 162 18.30 18.47 9.77
CA GLN A 162 19.72 18.32 9.43
C GLN A 162 20.06 19.00 8.10
N GLN A 163 19.16 18.91 7.13
CA GLN A 163 19.34 19.42 5.78
C GLN A 163 18.00 19.90 5.20
N ILE A 164 18.03 21.06 4.56
CA ILE A 164 16.96 21.62 3.75
C ILE A 164 17.38 21.60 2.27
N TRP A 165 16.42 21.25 1.43
CA TRP A 165 16.47 21.36 -0.02
C TRP A 165 15.54 22.48 -0.47
N VAL A 166 16.07 23.51 -1.14
CA VAL A 166 15.27 24.61 -1.66
C VAL A 166 15.16 24.51 -3.17
N ASN A 167 13.94 24.47 -3.70
CA ASN A 167 13.68 24.51 -5.14
C ASN A 167 13.19 25.90 -5.57
N VAL A 168 13.69 26.39 -6.71
CA VAL A 168 13.36 27.72 -7.26
C VAL A 168 12.90 27.54 -8.71
N GLU A 169 11.61 27.68 -9.00
CA GLU A 169 11.06 27.39 -10.34
C GLU A 169 10.84 28.61 -11.24
N PHE A 170 10.52 29.77 -10.66
CA PHE A 170 10.02 30.93 -11.41
C PHE A 170 10.83 32.21 -11.16
N ASP A 171 12.16 32.12 -11.03
CA ASP A 171 13.02 33.27 -10.72
C ASP A 171 12.74 34.52 -11.58
N GLY A 172 12.59 34.35 -12.90
CA GLY A 172 12.25 35.45 -13.81
C GLY A 172 10.93 36.15 -13.47
N PHE A 173 9.90 35.40 -13.06
CA PHE A 173 8.62 35.95 -12.63
C PHE A 173 8.78 36.83 -11.39
N TYR A 174 9.56 36.40 -10.40
CA TYR A 174 9.80 37.21 -9.19
C TYR A 174 10.56 38.50 -9.52
N ARG A 175 11.57 38.44 -10.41
CA ARG A 175 12.29 39.63 -10.88
C ARG A 175 11.38 40.64 -11.57
N ASP A 176 10.43 40.18 -12.39
CA ASP A 176 9.44 41.05 -13.03
C ASP A 176 8.52 41.75 -12.01
N HIS A 177 8.43 41.24 -10.78
CA HIS A 177 7.69 41.81 -9.66
C HIS A 177 8.59 42.55 -8.64
N ASN A 178 9.83 42.89 -9.01
CA ASN A 178 10.83 43.53 -8.15
C ASN A 178 11.21 42.71 -6.89
N LEU A 179 11.11 41.39 -6.97
CA LEU A 179 11.55 40.46 -5.94
C LEU A 179 12.77 39.69 -6.44
N ASP A 180 13.80 39.53 -5.60
CA ASP A 180 15.06 38.89 -5.97
C ASP A 180 15.28 37.65 -5.07
N ILE A 181 15.03 36.46 -5.62
CA ILE A 181 15.22 35.19 -4.90
C ILE A 181 16.70 34.95 -4.61
N GLU A 182 17.60 35.34 -5.51
CA GLU A 182 19.03 35.18 -5.27
C GLU A 182 19.46 36.01 -4.06
N ASP A 183 19.08 37.28 -4.01
CA ASP A 183 19.37 38.17 -2.88
C ASP A 183 18.74 37.66 -1.57
N TYR A 184 17.49 37.17 -1.62
CA TYR A 184 16.84 36.49 -0.48
C TYR A 184 17.70 35.35 0.05
N LEU A 185 18.10 34.39 -0.81
CA LEU A 185 18.91 33.23 -0.42
C LEU A 185 20.31 33.63 0.06
N LEU A 186 20.92 34.66 -0.53
CA LEU A 186 22.25 35.12 -0.15
C LEU A 186 22.26 35.80 1.23
N LYS A 187 21.15 36.46 1.61
CA LYS A 187 20.95 37.14 2.90
C LYS A 187 20.66 36.20 4.07
N LEU A 188 20.25 34.96 3.80
CA LEU A 188 20.04 33.97 4.85
C LEU A 188 21.35 33.76 5.67
N PRO A 189 21.22 33.50 6.98
CA PRO A 189 22.35 33.17 7.85
C PRO A 189 23.28 32.09 7.27
N LYS A 190 24.57 32.14 7.62
CA LYS A 190 25.56 31.17 7.08
C LYS A 190 25.37 29.75 7.62
N ASP A 191 24.79 29.63 8.80
CA ASP A 191 24.45 28.40 9.51
C ASP A 191 23.04 27.89 9.16
N TYR A 192 22.34 28.55 8.23
CA TYR A 192 21.08 28.08 7.71
C TYR A 192 21.27 26.70 7.04
N PRO A 193 20.47 25.67 7.37
CA PRO A 193 20.77 24.29 6.99
C PRO A 193 20.44 23.95 5.53
N ILE A 194 20.55 24.90 4.59
CA ILE A 194 20.35 24.64 3.16
C ILE A 194 21.55 23.89 2.60
N ALA A 195 21.37 22.61 2.32
CA ALA A 195 22.39 21.75 1.73
C ALA A 195 22.28 21.73 0.18
N TYR A 196 21.07 21.93 -0.34
CA TYR A 196 20.77 21.82 -1.77
C TYR A 196 19.91 22.97 -2.25
N ILE A 197 20.25 23.51 -3.43
CA ILE A 197 19.41 24.45 -4.18
C ILE A 197 19.17 23.85 -5.56
N SER A 198 17.92 23.62 -5.92
CA SER A 198 17.53 23.16 -7.24
C SER A 198 16.75 24.20 -8.03
N SER A 199 16.82 24.10 -9.35
CA SER A 199 15.98 24.90 -10.24
C SER A 199 15.87 24.24 -11.62
N PRO A 200 14.71 24.34 -12.28
CA PRO A 200 14.60 24.12 -13.72
C PRO A 200 15.30 25.20 -14.57
N ASP A 201 15.46 26.42 -14.04
CA ASP A 201 16.07 27.54 -14.77
C ASP A 201 17.60 27.47 -14.72
N ILE A 202 18.22 27.17 -15.88
CA ILE A 202 19.68 27.07 -16.00
C ILE A 202 20.35 28.43 -15.80
N SER A 203 19.69 29.53 -16.19
CA SER A 203 20.22 30.87 -16.03
C SER A 203 20.32 31.27 -14.56
N PHE A 204 19.31 30.92 -13.76
CA PHE A 204 19.33 31.08 -12.31
C PHE A 204 20.48 30.31 -11.66
N LEU A 205 20.63 29.01 -11.96
CA LEU A 205 21.70 28.19 -11.37
C LEU A 205 23.10 28.74 -11.69
N LYS A 206 23.33 29.20 -12.93
CA LYS A 206 24.60 29.82 -13.33
C LYS A 206 24.86 31.13 -12.60
N SER A 207 23.82 31.95 -12.40
CA SER A 207 23.93 33.24 -11.75
C SER A 207 24.25 33.09 -10.24
N ILE A 208 23.51 32.22 -9.55
CA ILE A 208 23.64 32.06 -8.09
C ILE A 208 24.91 31.28 -7.69
N GLY A 209 25.38 30.35 -8.52
CA GLY A 209 26.51 29.47 -8.19
C GLY A 209 27.81 30.21 -7.85
N GLY A 210 28.15 31.26 -8.59
CA GLY A 210 29.31 32.11 -8.29
C GLY A 210 29.18 32.88 -6.96
N LYS A 211 27.95 33.14 -6.52
CA LYS A 211 27.63 33.95 -5.34
C LYS A 211 27.54 33.12 -4.05
N LEU A 212 27.16 31.84 -4.14
CA LEU A 212 26.99 30.96 -2.98
C LEU A 212 28.31 30.50 -2.33
N LYS A 213 29.44 30.54 -3.05
CA LYS A 213 30.76 30.10 -2.57
C LYS A 213 30.77 28.69 -1.96
N GLY A 214 29.99 27.77 -2.53
CA GLY A 214 29.90 26.37 -2.07
C GLY A 214 29.05 26.14 -0.82
N ARG A 215 28.24 27.12 -0.40
CA ARG A 215 27.28 26.95 0.72
C ARG A 215 26.26 25.84 0.51
N ALA A 216 25.86 25.60 -0.74
CA ALA A 216 24.90 24.56 -1.11
C ALA A 216 25.31 23.92 -2.44
N LYS A 217 24.91 22.66 -2.64
CA LYS A 217 25.03 21.97 -3.92
C LYS A 217 23.94 22.47 -4.87
N LEU A 218 24.32 22.79 -6.10
CA LEU A 218 23.39 23.20 -7.14
C LEU A 218 22.89 21.99 -7.93
N ILE A 219 21.58 21.86 -8.08
CA ILE A 219 20.96 20.71 -8.74
C ILE A 219 20.08 21.21 -9.89
N LEU A 220 20.32 20.71 -11.10
CA LEU A 220 19.42 20.97 -12.22
C LEU A 220 18.17 20.10 -12.07
N ARG A 221 17.01 20.71 -11.81
CA ARG A 221 15.72 20.01 -11.75
C ARG A 221 15.15 19.91 -13.16
N CYS A 222 15.21 18.72 -13.76
CA CYS A 222 14.63 18.48 -15.07
C CYS A 222 13.14 18.21 -14.94
N LEU A 223 12.34 18.80 -15.84
CA LEU A 223 10.93 18.45 -16.01
C LEU A 223 10.82 17.25 -16.97
N ALA A 224 9.66 17.05 -17.62
CA ALA A 224 9.52 16.00 -18.63
C ALA A 224 10.50 16.20 -19.81
N ASP A 225 10.86 15.12 -20.48
CA ASP A 225 11.93 15.06 -21.50
C ASP A 225 11.69 15.97 -22.70
N ASN A 226 10.42 16.18 -23.04
CA ASN A 226 9.96 17.05 -24.12
C ASN A 226 9.74 18.51 -23.70
N VAL A 227 9.85 18.84 -22.42
CA VAL A 227 9.68 20.22 -21.93
C VAL A 227 10.93 21.02 -22.26
N THR A 228 10.73 22.19 -22.87
CA THR A 228 11.81 23.09 -23.29
C THR A 228 12.23 24.01 -22.15
N GLU A 229 13.51 23.99 -21.79
CA GLU A 229 14.11 24.96 -20.88
C GLU A 229 14.26 26.32 -21.59
N THR A 230 13.91 27.39 -20.87
CA THR A 230 13.68 28.72 -21.45
C THR A 230 14.96 29.45 -21.85
N SER A 231 16.06 29.28 -21.12
CA SER A 231 17.30 30.02 -21.31
C SER A 231 18.16 29.48 -22.46
N VAL A 232 18.24 28.14 -22.61
CA VAL A 232 19.00 27.49 -23.68
C VAL A 232 18.13 27.04 -24.86
N LYS A 233 16.79 27.11 -24.72
CA LYS A 233 15.80 26.74 -25.75
C LYS A 233 15.98 25.32 -26.28
N LYS A 234 16.31 24.39 -25.39
CA LYS A 234 16.42 22.96 -25.65
C LYS A 234 15.52 22.20 -24.69
N SER A 235 15.05 21.04 -25.11
CA SER A 235 14.32 20.15 -24.22
C SER A 235 15.24 19.58 -23.12
N TYR A 236 14.70 19.26 -21.94
CA TYR A 236 15.50 18.62 -20.89
C TYR A 236 16.12 17.30 -21.35
N GLY A 237 15.41 16.52 -22.17
CA GLY A 237 15.96 15.31 -22.78
C GLY A 237 17.15 15.58 -23.71
N GLU A 238 17.20 16.72 -24.40
CA GLU A 238 18.38 17.13 -25.18
C GLU A 238 19.52 17.66 -24.30
N ILE A 239 19.19 18.37 -23.22
CA ILE A 239 20.18 18.90 -22.27
C ILE A 239 20.92 17.75 -21.59
N LEU A 240 20.21 16.71 -21.16
CA LEU A 240 20.81 15.55 -20.51
C LEU A 240 21.66 14.65 -21.43
N LYS A 241 21.66 14.89 -22.75
CA LYS A 241 22.63 14.25 -23.67
C LYS A 241 24.02 14.88 -23.59
N ASP A 242 24.14 16.07 -23.00
CA ASP A 242 25.41 16.78 -22.79
C ASP A 242 25.61 17.07 -21.29
N LEU A 243 25.73 16.00 -20.51
CA LEU A 243 25.98 16.06 -19.06
C LEU A 243 27.26 16.83 -18.71
N LYS A 244 28.23 16.91 -19.62
CA LYS A 244 29.46 17.71 -19.41
C LYS A 244 29.14 19.20 -19.31
N SER A 245 28.22 19.70 -20.14
CA SER A 245 27.74 21.08 -20.03
C SER A 245 26.95 21.32 -18.75
N VAL A 246 26.17 20.33 -18.28
CA VAL A 246 25.46 20.40 -16.99
C VAL A 246 26.45 20.49 -15.83
N LYS A 247 27.51 19.67 -15.83
CA LYS A 247 28.56 19.66 -14.81
C LYS A 247 29.30 20.99 -14.65
N ALA A 248 29.27 21.85 -15.67
CA ALA A 248 29.91 23.17 -15.60
C ALA A 248 29.23 24.12 -14.60
N PHE A 249 27.96 23.89 -14.24
CA PHE A 249 27.21 24.76 -13.33
C PHE A 249 26.44 24.03 -12.23
N ALA A 250 26.23 22.71 -12.34
CA ALA A 250 25.53 21.92 -11.34
C ALA A 250 26.43 20.84 -10.72
N SER A 251 26.12 20.49 -9.48
CA SER A 251 26.70 19.36 -8.74
C SER A 251 25.93 18.06 -8.97
N GLY A 252 24.68 18.14 -9.44
CA GLY A 252 23.84 17.00 -9.76
C GLY A 252 22.60 17.37 -10.55
N ILE A 253 21.76 16.39 -10.81
CA ILE A 253 20.47 16.50 -11.48
C ILE A 253 19.36 15.89 -10.63
N MET A 254 18.15 16.46 -10.69
CA MET A 254 16.92 15.88 -10.17
C MET A 254 16.02 15.57 -11.36
N VAL A 255 15.68 14.30 -11.58
CA VAL A 255 14.91 13.87 -12.75
C VAL A 255 13.65 13.09 -12.35
N PRO A 256 12.57 13.16 -13.14
CA PRO A 256 11.46 12.23 -13.02
C PRO A 256 11.90 10.77 -13.22
N ARG A 257 11.24 9.83 -12.54
CA ARG A 257 11.54 8.38 -12.56
C ARG A 257 11.71 7.77 -13.96
N ASN A 258 10.95 8.24 -14.94
CA ASN A 258 10.96 7.72 -16.32
C ASN A 258 12.26 8.03 -17.08
N TYR A 259 13.12 8.94 -16.60
CA TYR A 259 14.45 9.15 -17.18
C TYR A 259 15.41 8.00 -16.88
N VAL A 260 15.22 7.29 -15.76
CA VAL A 260 16.05 6.15 -15.36
C VAL A 260 15.38 4.85 -15.79
N TRP A 261 14.09 4.71 -15.49
CA TRP A 261 13.26 3.55 -15.82
C TRP A 261 12.08 3.96 -16.70
N PRO A 262 12.26 4.00 -18.03
CA PRO A 262 11.18 4.40 -18.92
C PRO A 262 10.01 3.41 -18.84
N VAL A 263 8.79 3.91 -18.94
CA VAL A 263 7.56 3.11 -18.89
C VAL A 263 6.82 3.30 -20.21
N ASN A 264 6.37 2.21 -20.83
CA ASN A 264 5.58 2.30 -22.06
C ASN A 264 4.11 2.68 -21.77
N ASN A 265 3.35 3.01 -22.81
CA ASN A 265 1.94 3.40 -22.69
C ASN A 265 1.02 2.31 -22.10
N ASN A 266 1.49 1.07 -22.00
CA ASN A 266 0.79 -0.06 -21.39
C ASN A 266 1.21 -0.28 -19.92
N LEU A 267 1.96 0.65 -19.32
CA LEU A 267 2.46 0.62 -17.95
C LEU A 267 3.46 -0.50 -17.63
N TYR A 268 4.29 -0.89 -18.60
CA TYR A 268 5.41 -1.81 -18.36
C TYR A 268 6.76 -1.12 -18.47
N LEU A 269 7.69 -1.53 -17.62
CA LEU A 269 9.07 -1.06 -17.66
C LEU A 269 9.73 -1.43 -18.99
N LEU A 270 10.49 -0.47 -19.53
CA LEU A 270 11.47 -0.65 -20.58
C LEU A 270 12.87 -0.84 -19.95
N PRO A 271 13.88 -1.25 -20.73
CA PRO A 271 15.25 -1.32 -20.23
C PRO A 271 15.71 0.00 -19.58
N PRO A 272 16.50 -0.05 -18.50
CA PRO A 272 16.97 1.15 -17.83
C PRO A 272 17.90 1.95 -18.74
N THR A 273 17.94 3.26 -18.56
CA THR A 273 18.87 4.13 -19.30
C THR A 273 20.27 4.11 -18.65
N SER A 274 21.27 4.62 -19.37
CA SER A 274 22.63 4.80 -18.84
C SER A 274 22.79 6.07 -18.00
N LEU A 275 21.73 6.86 -17.80
CA LEU A 275 21.81 8.22 -17.25
C LEU A 275 22.56 8.28 -15.91
N VAL A 276 22.26 7.35 -14.99
CA VAL A 276 22.90 7.33 -13.66
C VAL A 276 24.40 7.09 -13.79
N LYS A 277 24.80 6.05 -14.53
CA LYS A 277 26.22 5.72 -14.77
C LYS A 277 26.96 6.85 -15.47
N ASP A 278 26.36 7.44 -16.50
CA ASP A 278 26.98 8.50 -17.29
C ASP A 278 27.16 9.80 -16.48
N ALA A 279 26.18 10.12 -15.63
CA ALA A 279 26.26 11.25 -14.70
C ALA A 279 27.33 11.02 -13.63
N HIS A 280 27.35 9.83 -13.01
CA HIS A 280 28.36 9.47 -12.01
C HIS A 280 29.79 9.51 -12.57
N ALA A 281 30.00 9.04 -13.80
CA ALA A 281 31.29 9.11 -14.48
C ALA A 281 31.81 10.55 -14.66
N LEU A 282 30.92 11.55 -14.63
CA LEU A 282 31.24 12.97 -14.70
C LEU A 282 31.22 13.67 -13.31
N GLY A 283 30.97 12.92 -12.24
CA GLY A 283 30.85 13.45 -10.88
C GLY A 283 29.60 14.32 -10.69
N LEU A 284 28.49 13.93 -11.30
CA LEU A 284 27.15 14.50 -11.06
C LEU A 284 26.32 13.54 -10.21
N GLU A 285 25.73 14.05 -9.13
CA GLU A 285 24.72 13.32 -8.36
C GLU A 285 23.44 13.18 -9.19
N VAL A 286 22.72 12.07 -9.03
CA VAL A 286 21.43 11.81 -9.67
C VAL A 286 20.38 11.54 -8.59
N HIS A 287 19.49 12.49 -8.42
CA HIS A 287 18.31 12.37 -7.57
C HIS A 287 17.08 12.12 -8.45
N VAL A 288 16.15 11.32 -7.94
CA VAL A 288 14.95 10.94 -8.70
C VAL A 288 13.70 11.30 -7.90
N GLY A 289 12.77 12.00 -8.54
CA GLY A 289 11.53 12.47 -7.91
C GLY A 289 10.26 11.87 -8.50
N SER A 290 9.12 12.29 -7.94
CA SER A 290 7.76 11.82 -8.28
C SER A 290 7.41 10.42 -7.76
N PHE A 291 8.02 10.00 -6.64
CA PHE A 291 7.56 8.80 -5.93
C PHE A 291 6.35 9.10 -5.06
N ALA A 292 5.34 8.24 -5.16
CA ALA A 292 4.16 8.27 -4.31
C ALA A 292 3.59 6.85 -4.21
N ASN A 293 3.02 6.50 -3.05
CA ASN A 293 2.46 5.18 -2.82
C ASN A 293 1.01 5.06 -3.34
N ASP A 294 0.35 6.20 -3.54
CA ASP A 294 -1.09 6.31 -3.83
C ASP A 294 -1.39 6.61 -5.31
N ILE A 295 -0.56 6.10 -6.22
CA ILE A 295 -0.68 6.30 -7.67
C ILE A 295 -0.60 5.00 -8.45
N LEU A 296 -1.09 5.02 -9.70
CA LEU A 296 -0.86 3.95 -10.65
C LEU A 296 0.60 3.96 -11.11
N THR A 297 1.32 2.87 -10.82
CA THR A 297 2.71 2.66 -11.25
C THR A 297 2.77 1.49 -12.23
N SER A 298 3.98 1.09 -12.63
CA SER A 298 4.15 -0.02 -13.56
C SER A 298 3.60 -1.33 -12.98
N TYR A 299 2.94 -2.14 -13.81
CA TYR A 299 2.49 -3.48 -13.42
C TYR A 299 3.62 -4.41 -12.98
N ASN A 300 4.86 -4.09 -13.34
CA ASN A 300 6.05 -4.80 -12.87
C ASN A 300 6.21 -4.78 -11.35
N TYR A 301 5.63 -3.80 -10.65
CA TYR A 301 5.73 -3.66 -9.19
C TYR A 301 4.57 -4.29 -8.44
N SER A 302 3.52 -4.76 -9.12
CA SER A 302 2.36 -5.38 -8.47
C SER A 302 1.79 -4.55 -7.31
N TYR A 303 1.73 -3.22 -7.50
CA TYR A 303 1.30 -2.23 -6.51
C TYR A 303 2.12 -2.16 -5.22
N ASP A 304 3.30 -2.78 -5.16
CA ASP A 304 4.24 -2.64 -4.05
C ASP A 304 5.11 -1.39 -4.25
N PRO A 305 4.91 -0.30 -3.47
CA PRO A 305 5.73 0.90 -3.61
C PRO A 305 7.19 0.63 -3.24
N ALA A 306 7.47 -0.23 -2.27
CA ALA A 306 8.83 -0.58 -1.87
C ALA A 306 9.59 -1.28 -3.00
N ALA A 307 8.92 -2.17 -3.75
CA ALA A 307 9.49 -2.82 -4.93
C ALA A 307 9.92 -1.79 -6.00
N GLU A 308 9.18 -0.68 -6.14
CA GLU A 308 9.57 0.40 -7.04
C GLU A 308 10.81 1.15 -6.55
N TYR A 309 10.87 1.58 -5.28
CA TYR A 309 12.06 2.26 -4.74
C TYR A 309 13.32 1.41 -4.91
N LEU A 310 13.22 0.10 -4.62
CA LEU A 310 14.33 -0.84 -4.74
C LEU A 310 14.92 -0.91 -6.16
N GLN A 311 14.15 -0.67 -7.23
CA GLN A 311 14.70 -0.61 -8.60
C GLN A 311 15.70 0.53 -8.82
N PHE A 312 15.64 1.59 -8.02
CA PHE A 312 16.50 2.76 -8.17
C PHE A 312 17.72 2.72 -7.25
N ILE A 313 17.64 1.97 -6.14
CA ILE A 313 18.69 1.97 -5.11
C ILE A 313 19.41 0.64 -4.95
N ASN A 314 18.75 -0.47 -5.27
CA ASN A 314 19.26 -1.83 -5.09
C ASN A 314 19.43 -2.54 -6.44
N ASN A 315 19.86 -1.78 -7.45
CA ASN A 315 20.15 -2.31 -8.78
C ASN A 315 21.65 -2.66 -8.86
N PRO A 316 22.02 -3.82 -9.43
CA PRO A 316 23.43 -4.22 -9.52
C PRO A 316 24.29 -3.31 -10.40
N ASP A 317 23.67 -2.55 -11.30
CA ASP A 317 24.33 -1.66 -12.24
C ASP A 317 24.48 -0.22 -11.74
N PHE A 318 23.59 0.25 -10.86
CA PHE A 318 23.63 1.62 -10.36
C PHE A 318 22.81 1.80 -9.08
N THR A 319 23.10 2.87 -8.34
CA THR A 319 22.27 3.36 -7.24
C THR A 319 22.10 4.87 -7.42
N VAL A 320 20.87 5.38 -7.38
CA VAL A 320 20.63 6.84 -7.40
C VAL A 320 21.03 7.49 -6.08
N ASP A 321 21.46 8.75 -6.10
CA ASP A 321 21.95 9.48 -4.93
C ASP A 321 20.84 10.00 -4.00
N GLY A 322 19.59 10.07 -4.49
CA GLY A 322 18.46 10.39 -3.64
C GLY A 322 17.10 10.12 -4.27
N LEU A 323 16.11 9.97 -3.40
CA LEU A 323 14.71 9.66 -3.71
C LEU A 323 13.83 10.78 -3.15
N MET A 324 13.22 11.57 -4.03
CA MET A 324 12.24 12.58 -3.65
C MET A 324 10.82 12.00 -3.72
N THR A 325 10.14 12.02 -2.58
CA THR A 325 8.87 11.31 -2.38
C THR A 325 7.89 12.08 -1.53
N ASP A 326 6.61 11.79 -1.75
CA ASP A 326 5.50 12.21 -0.90
C ASP A 326 5.35 11.31 0.35
N PHE A 327 5.98 10.13 0.35
CA PHE A 327 5.91 9.10 1.40
C PHE A 327 7.32 8.78 1.93
N PRO A 328 7.96 9.72 2.65
CA PRO A 328 9.33 9.53 3.13
C PRO A 328 9.55 8.32 4.08
N PRO A 329 8.56 7.81 4.85
CA PRO A 329 8.74 6.55 5.59
C PRO A 329 8.96 5.34 4.69
N THR A 330 8.29 5.25 3.54
CA THR A 330 8.44 4.11 2.61
C THR A 330 9.81 4.15 1.94
N ALA A 331 10.27 5.33 1.50
CA ALA A 331 11.64 5.48 0.99
C ALA A 331 12.69 5.18 2.08
N SER A 332 12.43 5.57 3.32
CA SER A 332 13.28 5.26 4.48
C SER A 332 13.35 3.76 4.75
N GLY A 333 12.22 3.06 4.70
CA GLY A 333 12.16 1.60 4.78
C GLY A 333 12.92 0.93 3.65
N ALA A 334 12.75 1.39 2.41
CA ALA A 334 13.48 0.85 1.28
C ALA A 334 15.01 0.95 1.46
N VAL A 335 15.51 2.12 1.89
CA VAL A 335 16.95 2.38 2.08
C VAL A 335 17.53 1.64 3.30
N ALA A 336 16.84 1.69 4.44
CA ALA A 336 17.40 1.21 5.71
C ALA A 336 17.05 -0.24 6.05
N CYS A 337 15.91 -0.73 5.55
CA CYS A 337 15.40 -2.06 5.88
C CYS A 337 15.51 -3.02 4.70
N LEU A 338 15.19 -2.62 3.48
CA LEU A 338 14.88 -3.60 2.42
C LEU A 338 16.05 -3.84 1.46
N ALA A 339 16.82 -2.80 1.10
CA ALA A 339 17.94 -2.93 0.17
C ALA A 339 19.04 -3.88 0.69
N HIS A 340 19.65 -4.64 -0.24
CA HIS A 340 20.76 -5.58 0.01
C HIS A 340 20.43 -6.77 0.94
N ASN A 341 19.17 -7.19 1.02
CA ASN A 341 18.72 -8.29 1.89
C ASN A 341 18.19 -9.52 1.13
N GLU A 342 18.30 -9.57 -0.19
CA GLU A 342 17.72 -10.65 -1.01
C GLU A 342 18.35 -12.02 -0.72
N ALA A 343 19.61 -12.03 -0.29
CA ALA A 343 20.34 -13.24 0.07
C ALA A 343 20.06 -13.71 1.51
N ASN A 344 19.39 -12.90 2.34
CA ASN A 344 19.07 -13.28 3.71
C ASN A 344 18.08 -14.45 3.72
N ALA A 345 18.38 -15.46 4.54
CA ALA A 345 17.44 -16.53 4.80
C ALA A 345 16.23 -15.98 5.55
N LEU A 346 15.04 -16.47 5.22
CA LEU A 346 13.86 -16.23 6.05
C LEU A 346 14.08 -16.86 7.43
N ALA A 347 13.72 -16.12 8.48
CA ALA A 347 13.70 -16.65 9.84
C ALA A 347 12.82 -17.91 9.92
N SER A 348 13.15 -18.80 10.85
CA SER A 348 12.56 -20.13 10.94
C SER A 348 11.12 -20.09 11.49
N ASN A 349 10.37 -21.17 11.26
CA ASN A 349 8.97 -21.26 11.70
C ASN A 349 8.86 -21.08 13.22
N GLY A 350 8.05 -20.11 13.66
CA GLY A 350 7.86 -19.75 15.07
C GLY A 350 8.65 -18.53 15.54
N GLU A 351 9.57 -18.00 14.72
CA GLU A 351 10.24 -16.72 14.95
C GLU A 351 9.53 -15.55 14.24
N ARG A 352 8.60 -15.86 13.34
CA ARG A 352 7.75 -14.93 12.59
C ARG A 352 6.41 -15.60 12.23
N PRO A 353 5.38 -14.83 11.83
CA PRO A 353 4.17 -15.40 11.25
C PRO A 353 4.47 -16.19 9.97
N LEU A 354 3.66 -17.24 9.71
CA LEU A 354 3.68 -17.97 8.45
C LEU A 354 3.20 -17.07 7.29
N ILE A 355 3.86 -17.13 6.14
CA ILE A 355 3.40 -16.54 4.88
C ILE A 355 2.53 -17.58 4.17
N ILE A 356 1.23 -17.36 4.18
CA ILE A 356 0.22 -18.26 3.63
C ILE A 356 -0.36 -17.58 2.39
N THR A 357 -0.47 -18.31 1.29
CA THR A 357 -1.08 -17.74 0.08
C THR A 357 -2.60 -17.65 0.21
N HIS A 358 -3.19 -16.72 -0.55
CA HIS A 358 -4.62 -16.72 -0.84
C HIS A 358 -4.80 -17.00 -2.34
N ASN A 359 -5.11 -18.24 -2.68
CA ASN A 359 -5.18 -18.79 -4.03
C ASN A 359 -3.85 -18.72 -4.81
N GLY A 360 -2.71 -18.97 -4.14
CA GLY A 360 -1.37 -18.75 -4.69
C GLY A 360 -0.98 -17.26 -4.74
N ALA A 361 -0.07 -16.86 -5.65
CA ALA A 361 0.27 -15.45 -5.88
C ALA A 361 -0.81 -14.76 -6.75
N SER A 362 -2.04 -14.75 -6.25
CA SER A 362 -3.25 -14.30 -6.95
C SER A 362 -3.29 -12.81 -7.25
N GLY A 363 -2.38 -12.03 -6.64
CA GLY A 363 -2.10 -10.64 -6.99
C GLY A 363 -1.35 -10.47 -8.32
N VAL A 364 -0.66 -11.52 -8.79
CA VAL A 364 0.24 -11.50 -9.95
C VAL A 364 -0.32 -12.31 -11.13
N TYR A 365 -0.89 -13.48 -10.84
CA TYR A 365 -1.52 -14.38 -11.81
C TYR A 365 -2.93 -14.75 -11.36
N ALA A 366 -3.78 -15.24 -12.27
CA ALA A 366 -5.11 -15.71 -11.89
C ALA A 366 -4.99 -16.81 -10.82
N GLY A 367 -5.74 -16.68 -9.72
CA GLY A 367 -5.62 -17.55 -8.55
C GLY A 367 -5.88 -19.03 -8.87
N CYS A 368 -5.33 -19.91 -8.04
CA CYS A 368 -5.44 -21.37 -8.17
C CYS A 368 -4.87 -21.96 -9.48
N THR A 369 -4.05 -21.20 -10.21
CA THR A 369 -3.37 -21.69 -11.42
C THR A 369 -1.96 -22.20 -11.15
N ASP A 370 -1.45 -23.04 -12.06
CA ASP A 370 -0.05 -23.46 -12.11
C ASP A 370 0.94 -22.29 -11.98
N LEU A 371 0.70 -21.18 -12.69
CA LEU A 371 1.55 -19.98 -12.61
C LEU A 371 1.44 -19.26 -11.26
N ALA A 372 0.24 -19.13 -10.70
CA ALA A 372 0.06 -18.52 -9.38
C ALA A 372 0.79 -19.30 -8.27
N TYR A 373 0.75 -20.64 -8.31
CA TYR A 373 1.47 -21.48 -7.36
C TYR A 373 2.98 -21.47 -7.58
N GLN A 374 3.44 -21.57 -8.83
CA GLN A 374 4.87 -21.46 -9.14
C GLN A 374 5.44 -20.12 -8.66
N GLN A 375 4.71 -19.02 -8.88
CA GLN A 375 5.10 -17.70 -8.45
C GLN A 375 5.11 -17.59 -6.92
N ALA A 376 4.09 -18.12 -6.22
CA ALA A 376 4.08 -18.15 -4.75
C ALA A 376 5.27 -18.91 -4.13
N VAL A 377 5.62 -20.07 -4.68
CA VAL A 377 6.79 -20.84 -4.24
C VAL A 377 8.07 -20.05 -4.47
N LYS A 378 8.21 -19.42 -5.65
CA LYS A 378 9.35 -18.56 -5.98
C LYS A 378 9.45 -17.35 -5.04
N ASP A 379 8.31 -16.79 -4.67
CA ASP A 379 8.20 -15.65 -3.77
C ASP A 379 8.43 -16.00 -2.31
N GLY A 380 8.60 -17.29 -1.98
CA GLY A 380 8.98 -17.75 -0.64
C GLY A 380 7.81 -17.94 0.32
N ALA A 381 6.61 -18.24 -0.19
CA ALA A 381 5.49 -18.64 0.68
C ALA A 381 5.85 -19.89 1.52
N ASP A 382 5.49 -19.89 2.80
CA ASP A 382 5.68 -21.04 3.68
C ASP A 382 4.62 -22.11 3.42
N ILE A 383 3.38 -21.67 3.19
CA ILE A 383 2.22 -22.49 2.96
C ILE A 383 1.55 -22.02 1.67
N ILE A 384 1.30 -22.96 0.75
CA ILE A 384 0.42 -22.72 -0.40
C ILE A 384 -0.96 -23.32 -0.14
N ASP A 385 -2.00 -22.58 -0.49
CA ASP A 385 -3.39 -22.96 -0.27
C ASP A 385 -4.05 -23.57 -1.52
N CYS A 386 -5.14 -24.29 -1.33
CA CYS A 386 -6.03 -24.72 -2.40
C CYS A 386 -7.47 -24.76 -1.86
N SER A 387 -8.29 -23.80 -2.27
CA SER A 387 -9.74 -23.83 -2.05
C SER A 387 -10.37 -24.86 -2.97
N VAL A 388 -10.82 -25.99 -2.41
CA VAL A 388 -11.25 -27.14 -3.22
C VAL A 388 -12.71 -26.97 -3.61
N ARG A 389 -12.97 -26.97 -4.92
CA ARG A 389 -14.31 -27.04 -5.51
C ARG A 389 -14.49 -28.35 -6.26
N MET A 390 -15.74 -28.69 -6.56
CA MET A 390 -16.09 -29.87 -7.35
C MET A 390 -16.78 -29.47 -8.65
N SER A 391 -16.45 -30.21 -9.71
CA SER A 391 -17.25 -30.23 -10.94
C SER A 391 -18.49 -31.12 -10.75
N LYS A 392 -19.44 -30.99 -11.68
CA LYS A 392 -20.66 -31.81 -11.73
C LYS A 392 -20.41 -33.31 -11.75
N ASP A 393 -19.34 -33.74 -12.41
CA ASP A 393 -18.90 -35.13 -12.56
C ASP A 393 -17.92 -35.59 -11.46
N GLY A 394 -17.75 -34.79 -10.40
CA GLY A 394 -17.06 -35.19 -9.18
C GLY A 394 -15.55 -34.97 -9.18
N VAL A 395 -15.00 -34.20 -10.12
CA VAL A 395 -13.57 -33.85 -10.14
C VAL A 395 -13.32 -32.72 -9.14
N ALA A 396 -12.41 -32.96 -8.18
CA ALA A 396 -11.96 -31.96 -7.21
C ALA A 396 -10.79 -31.15 -7.77
N PHE A 397 -10.86 -29.83 -7.68
CA PHE A 397 -9.86 -28.91 -8.22
C PHE A 397 -9.77 -27.62 -7.39
N CYS A 398 -8.66 -26.89 -7.52
CA CYS A 398 -8.46 -25.64 -6.80
C CYS A 398 -9.16 -24.47 -7.52
N LEU A 399 -10.01 -23.75 -6.81
CA LEU A 399 -10.64 -22.51 -7.24
C LEU A 399 -11.19 -21.73 -6.03
N GLY A 400 -10.81 -20.45 -5.90
CA GLY A 400 -11.16 -19.61 -4.74
C GLY A 400 -12.66 -19.35 -4.51
N SER A 401 -13.55 -19.77 -5.40
CA SER A 401 -15.01 -19.64 -5.24
C SER A 401 -15.73 -20.69 -6.09
N ALA A 402 -16.87 -21.20 -5.62
CA ALA A 402 -17.73 -22.07 -6.41
C ALA A 402 -18.36 -21.34 -7.62
N ASP A 403 -18.60 -20.02 -7.50
CA ASP A 403 -19.06 -19.17 -8.61
C ASP A 403 -17.90 -18.83 -9.54
N LEU A 404 -18.01 -19.29 -10.79
CA LEU A 404 -17.01 -19.17 -11.85
C LEU A 404 -16.99 -17.77 -12.50
N ILE A 405 -18.01 -16.92 -12.28
CA ILE A 405 -18.15 -15.64 -12.99
C ILE A 405 -16.99 -14.67 -12.71
N ALA A 406 -16.52 -14.60 -11.46
CA ALA A 406 -15.57 -13.57 -11.04
C ALA A 406 -14.12 -13.86 -11.43
N SER A 407 -13.79 -15.13 -11.67
CA SER A 407 -12.41 -15.62 -11.83
C SER A 407 -12.20 -16.39 -13.12
N THR A 408 -13.20 -16.42 -14.02
CA THR A 408 -13.10 -17.12 -15.31
C THR A 408 -13.93 -16.44 -16.40
N THR A 409 -13.77 -16.88 -17.63
CA THR A 409 -14.60 -16.46 -18.78
C THR A 409 -16.02 -17.06 -18.79
N ALA A 410 -16.49 -17.70 -17.72
CA ALA A 410 -17.78 -18.42 -17.68
C ALA A 410 -18.98 -17.55 -18.02
N ALA A 411 -18.97 -16.28 -17.61
CA ALA A 411 -20.05 -15.32 -17.91
C ALA A 411 -20.21 -15.03 -19.41
N THR A 412 -19.25 -15.41 -20.26
CA THR A 412 -19.39 -15.27 -21.72
C THR A 412 -19.84 -16.57 -22.40
N THR A 413 -19.49 -17.71 -21.84
CA THR A 413 -19.69 -19.03 -22.45
C THR A 413 -20.93 -19.75 -21.93
N PHE A 414 -21.28 -19.56 -20.66
CA PHE A 414 -22.29 -20.35 -19.95
C PHE A 414 -23.40 -19.50 -19.33
N MET A 415 -23.75 -18.35 -19.94
CA MET A 415 -24.85 -17.48 -19.45
C MET A 415 -26.19 -18.19 -19.26
N THR A 416 -26.45 -19.25 -20.02
CA THR A 416 -27.67 -20.06 -19.88
C THR A 416 -27.71 -20.93 -18.62
N LYS A 417 -26.59 -21.01 -17.88
CA LYS A 417 -26.42 -21.78 -16.64
C LYS A 417 -26.47 -20.90 -15.38
N VAL A 418 -26.78 -19.62 -15.53
CA VAL A 418 -26.90 -18.68 -14.41
C VAL A 418 -28.07 -19.10 -13.51
N VAL A 419 -27.80 -19.26 -12.22
CA VAL A 419 -28.80 -19.62 -11.20
C VAL A 419 -28.49 -18.90 -9.90
N THR A 420 -29.49 -18.72 -9.05
CA THR A 420 -29.30 -18.22 -7.67
C THR A 420 -29.44 -19.38 -6.70
N ILE A 421 -28.44 -19.55 -5.84
CA ILE A 421 -28.41 -20.56 -4.77
C ILE A 421 -28.16 -19.82 -3.46
N SER A 422 -29.25 -19.58 -2.72
CA SER A 422 -29.26 -18.78 -1.49
C SER A 422 -28.34 -19.31 -0.39
N GLU A 423 -28.12 -20.62 -0.38
CA GLU A 423 -27.28 -21.34 0.57
C GLU A 423 -25.78 -21.08 0.36
N ILE A 424 -25.39 -20.58 -0.83
CA ILE A 424 -24.00 -20.24 -1.17
C ILE A 424 -23.84 -18.72 -1.26
N GLN A 425 -24.72 -18.05 -2.02
CA GLN A 425 -24.64 -16.61 -2.21
C GLN A 425 -25.97 -15.97 -2.62
N ASN A 426 -26.12 -14.68 -2.29
CA ASN A 426 -27.34 -13.90 -2.58
C ASN A 426 -27.45 -13.42 -4.04
N LYS A 427 -26.40 -13.58 -4.85
CA LYS A 427 -26.35 -13.14 -6.25
C LYS A 427 -26.41 -14.34 -7.19
N SER A 428 -26.95 -14.14 -8.39
CA SER A 428 -26.91 -15.19 -9.41
C SER A 428 -25.47 -15.45 -9.86
N GLY A 429 -25.12 -16.73 -10.02
CA GLY A 429 -23.78 -17.19 -10.37
C GLY A 429 -23.81 -18.32 -11.39
N ILE A 430 -22.63 -18.70 -11.88
CA ILE A 430 -22.43 -19.93 -12.66
C ILE A 430 -21.55 -20.84 -11.81
N PHE A 431 -22.12 -21.90 -11.26
CA PHE A 431 -21.43 -22.69 -10.25
C PHE A 431 -20.65 -23.86 -10.85
N SER A 432 -19.48 -24.16 -10.28
CA SER A 432 -18.59 -25.23 -10.74
C SER A 432 -19.27 -26.60 -10.75
N PHE A 433 -20.12 -26.89 -9.78
CA PHE A 433 -20.83 -28.16 -9.64
C PHE A 433 -22.02 -28.31 -10.60
N ASP A 434 -22.32 -27.30 -11.41
CA ASP A 434 -23.32 -27.39 -12.50
C ASP A 434 -22.68 -27.63 -13.88
N LEU A 435 -21.34 -27.58 -13.97
CA LEU A 435 -20.54 -27.85 -15.17
C LEU A 435 -19.68 -29.11 -15.00
N SER A 436 -19.56 -29.92 -16.04
CA SER A 436 -18.60 -31.02 -16.08
C SER A 436 -17.16 -30.50 -16.07
N TRP A 437 -16.21 -31.33 -15.64
CA TRP A 437 -14.79 -30.97 -15.69
C TRP A 437 -14.35 -30.60 -17.11
N SER A 438 -14.83 -31.35 -18.11
CA SER A 438 -14.52 -31.05 -19.52
C SER A 438 -15.05 -29.68 -19.98
N GLU A 439 -16.18 -29.21 -19.46
CA GLU A 439 -16.69 -27.85 -19.71
C GLU A 439 -15.84 -26.80 -18.99
N ILE A 440 -15.47 -27.04 -17.73
CA ILE A 440 -14.61 -26.14 -16.95
C ILE A 440 -13.25 -25.97 -17.62
N GLN A 441 -12.67 -27.04 -18.17
CA GLN A 441 -11.39 -26.97 -18.90
C GLN A 441 -11.43 -26.11 -20.17
N THR A 442 -12.63 -25.75 -20.68
CA THR A 442 -12.76 -24.79 -21.80
C THR A 442 -12.67 -23.34 -21.35
N LEU A 443 -12.83 -23.07 -20.06
CA LEU A 443 -12.77 -21.73 -19.49
C LEU A 443 -11.32 -21.26 -19.39
N LYS A 444 -11.13 -19.96 -19.52
CA LYS A 444 -9.86 -19.32 -19.18
C LYS A 444 -9.94 -18.77 -17.77
N PRO A 445 -8.92 -18.98 -16.92
CA PRO A 445 -8.77 -18.22 -15.68
C PRO A 445 -8.75 -16.72 -15.98
N GLU A 446 -9.26 -15.90 -15.08
CA GLU A 446 -9.28 -14.45 -15.21
C GLU A 446 -8.69 -13.79 -13.96
N LEU A 447 -7.58 -13.07 -14.15
CA LEU A 447 -6.97 -12.24 -13.11
C LEU A 447 -7.82 -10.99 -12.93
N THR A 448 -8.54 -10.95 -11.82
CA THR A 448 -9.35 -9.81 -11.39
C THR A 448 -8.80 -9.26 -10.08
N GLY A 449 -8.91 -7.94 -9.90
CA GLY A 449 -8.54 -7.26 -8.65
C GLY A 449 -9.78 -6.65 -8.00
N PRO A 450 -9.86 -6.59 -6.67
CA PRO A 450 -11.05 -6.07 -5.95
C PRO A 450 -11.33 -4.59 -6.25
N PHE A 451 -10.33 -3.84 -6.71
CA PHE A 451 -10.42 -2.41 -6.99
C PHE A 451 -10.37 -2.08 -8.49
N ALA A 452 -10.63 -3.06 -9.38
CA ALA A 452 -10.61 -2.85 -10.82
C ALA A 452 -11.60 -1.76 -11.28
N GLN A 453 -12.74 -1.60 -10.60
CA GLN A 453 -13.72 -0.55 -10.87
C GLN A 453 -13.21 0.85 -10.50
N ALA A 454 -12.29 0.95 -9.53
CA ALA A 454 -11.61 2.19 -9.15
C ALA A 454 -10.40 2.50 -10.05
N GLY A 455 -10.18 1.73 -11.12
CA GLY A 455 -9.06 1.91 -12.04
C GLY A 455 -7.79 1.13 -11.68
N LEU A 456 -7.75 0.45 -10.53
CA LEU A 456 -6.63 -0.38 -10.09
C LEU A 456 -6.77 -1.80 -10.64
N LYS A 457 -6.47 -1.98 -11.93
CA LYS A 457 -6.51 -3.27 -12.61
C LYS A 457 -5.21 -4.03 -12.38
N ARG A 458 -5.25 -5.28 -11.94
CA ARG A 458 -4.07 -6.17 -11.94
C ARG A 458 -3.53 -6.39 -13.36
N ASN A 459 -2.30 -6.89 -13.45
CA ASN A 459 -1.49 -7.00 -14.67
C ASN A 459 -2.28 -7.54 -15.90
N PRO A 460 -2.62 -6.68 -16.88
CA PRO A 460 -3.39 -7.08 -18.05
C PRO A 460 -2.70 -8.13 -18.93
N ALA A 461 -1.37 -8.17 -18.98
CA ALA A 461 -0.64 -9.17 -19.76
C ALA A 461 -0.77 -10.58 -19.17
N ALA A 462 -0.99 -10.69 -17.85
CA ALA A 462 -1.22 -11.94 -17.16
C ALA A 462 -2.72 -12.33 -17.10
N LYS A 463 -3.62 -11.53 -17.69
CA LYS A 463 -5.07 -11.61 -17.47
C LYS A 463 -5.65 -13.03 -17.54
N ASN A 464 -5.26 -13.80 -18.56
CA ASN A 464 -5.76 -15.17 -18.78
C ASN A 464 -4.67 -16.23 -18.75
N ALA A 465 -3.56 -15.95 -18.06
CA ALA A 465 -2.42 -16.85 -18.01
C ALA A 465 -2.64 -17.98 -16.99
N GLY A 466 -2.08 -19.16 -17.30
CA GLY A 466 -2.12 -20.33 -16.41
C GLY A 466 -3.31 -21.26 -16.64
N LYS A 467 -3.34 -22.34 -15.86
CA LYS A 467 -4.36 -23.39 -15.86
C LYS A 467 -4.67 -23.82 -14.43
N PHE A 468 -5.94 -24.08 -14.13
CA PHE A 468 -6.34 -24.59 -12.82
C PHE A 468 -5.72 -25.96 -12.54
N PHE A 469 -5.30 -26.17 -11.30
CA PHE A 469 -4.89 -27.48 -10.82
C PHE A 469 -6.08 -28.31 -10.36
N THR A 470 -6.11 -29.57 -10.77
CA THR A 470 -6.85 -30.58 -10.02
C THR A 470 -6.21 -30.77 -8.64
N LEU A 471 -6.97 -31.23 -7.65
CA LEU A 471 -6.44 -31.46 -6.31
C LEU A 471 -5.22 -32.39 -6.30
N PRO A 472 -5.19 -33.53 -7.04
CA PRO A 472 -4.00 -34.37 -7.11
C PRO A 472 -2.77 -33.67 -7.72
N GLU A 473 -2.96 -32.83 -8.74
CA GLU A 473 -1.85 -32.05 -9.35
C GLU A 473 -1.27 -31.05 -8.35
N PHE A 474 -2.13 -30.33 -7.62
CA PHE A 474 -1.71 -29.43 -6.55
C PHE A 474 -0.92 -30.16 -5.46
N LEU A 475 -1.46 -31.29 -4.96
CA LEU A 475 -0.82 -32.08 -3.92
C LEU A 475 0.55 -32.62 -4.35
N HIS A 476 0.69 -33.03 -5.61
CA HIS A 476 1.97 -33.46 -6.18
C HIS A 476 2.96 -32.29 -6.32
N PHE A 477 2.51 -31.16 -6.88
CA PHE A 477 3.32 -29.96 -7.04
C PHE A 477 3.85 -29.47 -5.68
N ALA A 478 2.97 -29.35 -4.69
CA ALA A 478 3.34 -28.92 -3.33
C ALA A 478 4.37 -29.85 -2.69
N LYS A 479 4.20 -31.17 -2.83
CA LYS A 479 5.14 -32.17 -2.28
C LYS A 479 6.53 -32.11 -2.94
N SER A 480 6.60 -31.68 -4.20
CA SER A 480 7.86 -31.47 -4.93
C SER A 480 8.49 -30.10 -4.71
N SER A 481 7.80 -29.18 -4.03
CA SER A 481 8.23 -27.80 -3.81
C SER A 481 8.90 -27.62 -2.44
N ASN A 482 9.59 -26.49 -2.25
CA ASN A 482 10.27 -26.15 -0.99
C ASN A 482 9.35 -25.51 0.08
N VAL A 483 8.03 -25.59 -0.09
CA VAL A 483 7.08 -25.07 0.90
C VAL A 483 7.08 -25.94 2.15
N SER A 484 6.89 -25.30 3.30
CA SER A 484 6.83 -25.97 4.61
C SER A 484 5.49 -26.66 4.88
N GLY A 485 4.47 -26.40 4.06
CA GLY A 485 3.17 -27.04 4.18
C GLY A 485 2.16 -26.62 3.12
N ILE A 486 0.96 -27.19 3.25
CA ILE A 486 -0.20 -26.89 2.43
C ILE A 486 -1.40 -26.53 3.29
N LEU A 487 -2.29 -25.74 2.73
CA LEU A 487 -3.60 -25.46 3.31
C LEU A 487 -4.69 -25.88 2.33
N ILE A 488 -5.61 -26.73 2.78
CA ILE A 488 -6.74 -27.19 1.98
C ILE A 488 -8.00 -26.59 2.56
N GLU A 489 -8.62 -25.69 1.81
CA GLU A 489 -9.85 -25.03 2.20
C GLU A 489 -11.05 -25.79 1.63
N ILE A 490 -12.02 -26.07 2.49
CA ILE A 490 -13.23 -26.82 2.21
C ILE A 490 -14.42 -25.96 2.61
N GLU A 491 -15.18 -25.52 1.61
CA GLU A 491 -16.40 -24.74 1.78
C GLU A 491 -17.56 -25.43 1.06
N ASP A 492 -18.79 -25.02 1.37
CA ASP A 492 -20.03 -25.50 0.74
C ASP A 492 -20.27 -27.03 0.87
N ALA A 493 -19.51 -27.72 1.72
CA ALA A 493 -19.56 -29.19 1.81
C ALA A 493 -20.95 -29.75 2.17
N PRO A 494 -21.72 -29.17 3.11
CA PRO A 494 -23.09 -29.61 3.36
C PRO A 494 -23.98 -29.50 2.13
N TYR A 495 -23.90 -28.38 1.41
CA TYR A 495 -24.67 -28.15 0.19
C TYR A 495 -24.31 -29.17 -0.89
N LEU A 496 -23.02 -29.37 -1.16
CA LEU A 496 -22.52 -30.33 -2.15
C LEU A 496 -22.94 -31.77 -1.84
N ALA A 497 -23.01 -32.15 -0.56
CA ALA A 497 -23.47 -33.48 -0.17
C ALA A 497 -24.93 -33.73 -0.57
N THR A 498 -25.82 -32.73 -0.49
CA THR A 498 -27.22 -32.82 -0.99
C THR A 498 -27.33 -32.95 -2.52
N ARG A 499 -26.24 -32.66 -3.22
CA ARG A 499 -26.10 -32.81 -4.68
C ARG A 499 -25.42 -34.13 -5.06
N GLY A 500 -25.16 -35.01 -4.08
CA GLY A 500 -24.44 -36.25 -4.30
C GLY A 500 -22.93 -36.08 -4.50
N LEU A 501 -22.36 -34.93 -4.12
CA LEU A 501 -20.93 -34.62 -4.24
C LEU A 501 -20.27 -34.62 -2.86
N GLY A 502 -19.51 -35.68 -2.55
CA GLY A 502 -18.83 -35.84 -1.25
C GLY A 502 -17.48 -35.14 -1.20
N LEU A 503 -17.46 -33.82 -0.95
CA LEU A 503 -16.23 -33.02 -0.95
C LEU A 503 -15.24 -33.46 0.16
N VAL A 504 -15.73 -33.70 1.37
CA VAL A 504 -14.90 -34.14 2.51
C VAL A 504 -14.20 -35.47 2.22
N ASP A 505 -14.93 -36.43 1.66
CA ASP A 505 -14.38 -37.74 1.30
C ASP A 505 -13.40 -37.65 0.12
N ALA A 506 -13.70 -36.81 -0.89
CA ALA A 506 -12.80 -36.56 -2.01
C ALA A 506 -11.46 -35.98 -1.55
N VAL A 507 -11.49 -34.97 -0.68
CA VAL A 507 -10.28 -34.35 -0.12
C VAL A 507 -9.52 -35.33 0.78
N SER A 508 -10.21 -35.98 1.72
CA SER A 508 -9.61 -36.97 2.61
C SER A 508 -8.95 -38.11 1.83
N GLY A 509 -9.60 -38.61 0.78
CA GLY A 509 -9.06 -39.66 -0.08
C GLY A 509 -7.85 -39.19 -0.88
N ALA A 510 -7.89 -37.99 -1.44
CA ALA A 510 -6.79 -37.41 -2.20
C ALA A 510 -5.53 -37.22 -1.32
N LEU A 511 -5.69 -36.70 -0.10
CA LEU A 511 -4.59 -36.51 0.86
C LEU A 511 -3.92 -37.83 1.25
N VAL A 512 -4.72 -38.87 1.54
CA VAL A 512 -4.21 -40.22 1.86
C VAL A 512 -3.53 -40.85 0.65
N ASN A 513 -4.10 -40.73 -0.55
CA ASN A 513 -3.51 -41.27 -1.76
C ASN A 513 -2.17 -40.58 -2.09
N ALA A 514 -2.09 -39.26 -1.87
CA ALA A 514 -0.85 -38.50 -1.95
C ALA A 514 0.09 -38.71 -0.75
N SER A 515 -0.27 -39.56 0.22
CA SER A 515 0.51 -39.88 1.43
C SER A 515 0.82 -38.68 2.33
N TYR A 516 -0.06 -37.69 2.42
CA TYR A 516 0.07 -36.58 3.37
C TYR A 516 -0.25 -37.00 4.82
N ASP A 517 -1.04 -38.05 5.02
CA ASP A 517 -1.35 -38.64 6.34
C ASP A 517 -0.11 -39.27 7.01
N LYS A 518 0.93 -39.58 6.23
CA LYS A 518 2.18 -40.22 6.68
C LYS A 518 3.41 -39.34 6.50
N GLU A 519 3.25 -38.16 5.89
CA GLU A 519 4.33 -37.21 5.67
C GLU A 519 4.65 -36.46 6.98
N SER A 520 5.91 -36.16 7.21
CA SER A 520 6.36 -35.41 8.40
C SER A 520 7.13 -34.14 8.05
N LYS A 521 7.47 -33.92 6.78
CA LYS A 521 8.20 -32.73 6.33
C LYS A 521 7.29 -31.52 6.15
N GLN A 522 6.08 -31.74 5.64
CA GLN A 522 5.14 -30.69 5.31
C GLN A 522 3.97 -30.69 6.27
N GLN A 523 3.63 -29.52 6.80
CA GLN A 523 2.41 -29.32 7.59
C GLN A 523 1.19 -29.36 6.68
N VAL A 524 0.08 -29.88 7.19
CA VAL A 524 -1.21 -29.88 6.50
C VAL A 524 -2.20 -29.12 7.36
N PHE A 525 -2.78 -28.07 6.78
CA PHE A 525 -3.87 -27.32 7.37
C PHE A 525 -5.16 -27.66 6.61
N ILE A 526 -6.23 -27.93 7.35
CA ILE A 526 -7.59 -28.06 6.81
C ILE A 526 -8.37 -26.85 7.29
N GLU A 527 -8.80 -26.02 6.36
CA GLU A 527 -9.53 -24.79 6.62
C GLU A 527 -11.00 -24.94 6.21
N SER A 528 -11.91 -24.47 7.06
CA SER A 528 -13.35 -24.43 6.79
C SER A 528 -14.02 -23.45 7.73
N ASP A 529 -15.13 -22.85 7.29
CA ASP A 529 -16.07 -22.14 8.14
C ASP A 529 -17.03 -23.10 8.88
N ASP A 530 -17.09 -24.38 8.47
CA ASP A 530 -17.99 -25.39 9.01
C ASP A 530 -17.28 -26.32 10.02
N SER A 531 -17.73 -26.27 11.27
CA SER A 531 -17.22 -27.06 12.39
C SER A 531 -17.41 -28.59 12.23
N SER A 532 -18.43 -29.01 11.49
CA SER A 532 -18.69 -30.43 11.19
C SER A 532 -17.71 -30.97 10.14
N VAL A 533 -17.30 -30.13 9.18
CA VAL A 533 -16.19 -30.42 8.25
C VAL A 533 -14.90 -30.59 9.04
N LEU A 534 -14.52 -29.62 9.89
CA LEU A 534 -13.30 -29.70 10.69
C LEU A 534 -13.29 -30.93 11.60
N SER A 535 -14.44 -31.26 12.20
CA SER A 535 -14.61 -32.46 13.02
C SER A 535 -14.38 -33.76 12.25
N ALA A 536 -14.75 -33.83 10.96
CA ALA A 536 -14.50 -35.00 10.12
C ALA A 536 -13.00 -35.28 9.91
N PHE A 537 -12.14 -34.26 10.01
CA PHE A 537 -10.70 -34.38 9.91
C PHE A 537 -9.99 -34.69 11.25
N LYS A 538 -10.72 -34.84 12.37
CA LYS A 538 -10.15 -35.31 13.66
C LYS A 538 -9.46 -36.67 13.56
N LYS A 539 -9.85 -37.50 12.59
CA LYS A 539 -9.21 -38.79 12.30
C LYS A 539 -7.74 -38.67 11.85
N PHE A 540 -7.29 -37.48 11.44
CA PHE A 540 -5.90 -37.19 11.08
C PHE A 540 -5.25 -36.30 12.16
N PRO A 541 -4.62 -36.88 13.20
CA PRO A 541 -4.08 -36.10 14.32
C PRO A 541 -2.90 -35.20 13.93
N SER A 542 -2.22 -35.47 12.81
CA SER A 542 -1.13 -34.64 12.29
C SER A 542 -1.62 -33.39 11.57
N PHE A 543 -2.90 -33.32 11.19
CA PHE A 543 -3.44 -32.18 10.45
C PHE A 543 -3.88 -31.09 11.42
N LYS A 544 -3.44 -29.86 11.17
CA LYS A 544 -3.95 -28.67 11.84
C LYS A 544 -5.29 -28.30 11.22
N ARG A 545 -6.21 -27.81 12.04
CA ARG A 545 -7.59 -27.50 11.65
C ARG A 545 -7.78 -26.01 11.90
N VAL A 546 -8.26 -25.30 10.88
CA VAL A 546 -8.37 -23.85 10.84
C VAL A 546 -9.85 -23.51 10.71
N LEU A 547 -10.41 -22.84 11.71
CA LEU A 547 -11.74 -22.26 11.61
C LEU A 547 -11.64 -20.90 10.94
N THR A 548 -12.39 -20.68 9.87
CA THR A 548 -12.45 -19.39 9.19
C THR A 548 -13.66 -18.59 9.63
N VAL A 549 -13.42 -17.38 10.12
CA VAL A 549 -14.45 -16.42 10.49
C VAL A 549 -14.46 -15.32 9.43
N GLY A 550 -15.30 -15.48 8.42
CA GLY A 550 -15.41 -14.57 7.26
C GLY A 550 -16.07 -13.23 7.58
N THR A 551 -16.71 -13.09 8.74
CA THR A 551 -17.34 -11.84 9.20
C THR A 551 -16.39 -11.02 10.07
N ILE A 552 -16.68 -9.73 10.23
CA ILE A 552 -15.94 -8.88 11.16
C ILE A 552 -16.53 -9.09 12.56
N ILE A 553 -15.69 -9.48 13.52
CA ILE A 553 -16.04 -9.69 14.92
C ILE A 553 -15.23 -8.78 15.83
N SER A 554 -15.77 -8.44 17.00
CA SER A 554 -15.04 -7.62 18.00
C SER A 554 -14.15 -8.45 18.91
N ASP A 555 -14.57 -9.69 19.21
CA ASP A 555 -13.90 -10.66 20.06
C ASP A 555 -14.61 -12.03 19.94
N ALA A 556 -14.18 -13.04 20.70
CA ALA A 556 -14.88 -14.32 20.84
C ALA A 556 -15.30 -14.57 22.30
N SER A 557 -16.55 -14.99 22.52
CA SER A 557 -17.03 -15.28 23.87
C SER A 557 -16.34 -16.53 24.44
N LYS A 558 -16.19 -16.61 25.77
CA LYS A 558 -15.53 -17.75 26.42
C LYS A 558 -16.15 -19.10 26.04
N PRO A 559 -17.49 -19.25 25.99
CA PRO A 559 -18.13 -20.45 25.47
C PRO A 559 -17.73 -20.76 24.02
N SER A 560 -17.73 -19.77 23.11
CA SER A 560 -17.30 -19.98 21.72
C SER A 560 -15.86 -20.48 21.64
N VAL A 561 -14.96 -19.87 22.41
CA VAL A 561 -13.55 -20.28 22.46
C VAL A 561 -13.41 -21.73 22.94
N ASP A 562 -14.21 -22.16 23.92
CA ASP A 562 -14.22 -23.55 24.38
C ASP A 562 -14.73 -24.51 23.29
N GLU A 563 -15.78 -24.13 22.57
CA GLU A 563 -16.31 -24.92 21.45
C GLU A 563 -15.29 -25.03 20.30
N ILE A 564 -14.66 -23.91 19.91
CA ILE A 564 -13.65 -23.88 18.84
C ILE A 564 -12.52 -24.86 19.13
N LYS A 565 -12.05 -24.95 20.38
CA LYS A 565 -10.95 -25.85 20.77
C LYS A 565 -11.27 -27.32 20.58
N GLU A 566 -12.55 -27.69 20.57
CA GLU A 566 -12.94 -29.07 20.34
C GLU A 566 -12.62 -29.49 18.90
N PHE A 567 -12.63 -28.59 17.92
CA PHE A 567 -12.51 -28.95 16.50
C PHE A 567 -11.45 -28.16 15.72
N ALA A 568 -10.86 -27.09 16.24
CA ALA A 568 -9.85 -26.29 15.58
C ALA A 568 -8.61 -26.06 16.45
N HIS A 569 -7.49 -25.74 15.79
CA HIS A 569 -6.23 -25.35 16.41
C HIS A 569 -5.86 -23.90 16.08
N VAL A 570 -6.44 -23.37 15.00
CA VAL A 570 -6.16 -22.06 14.44
C VAL A 570 -7.49 -21.38 14.11
N VAL A 571 -7.56 -20.06 14.27
CA VAL A 571 -8.67 -19.24 13.79
C VAL A 571 -8.15 -18.27 12.74
N MET A 572 -8.69 -18.33 11.54
CA MET A 572 -8.43 -17.39 10.45
C MET A 572 -9.49 -16.29 10.48
N VAL A 573 -9.04 -15.03 10.59
CA VAL A 573 -9.93 -13.88 10.74
C VAL A 573 -9.67 -12.80 9.70
N THR A 574 -10.71 -12.01 9.43
CA THR A 574 -10.60 -10.83 8.59
C THR A 574 -9.80 -9.72 9.30
N ARG A 575 -9.10 -8.89 8.50
CA ARG A 575 -8.33 -7.72 8.96
C ARG A 575 -9.14 -6.80 9.90
N GLY A 576 -10.41 -6.55 9.56
CA GLY A 576 -11.31 -5.71 10.35
C GLY A 576 -11.64 -6.25 11.75
N SER A 577 -11.39 -7.53 12.01
CA SER A 577 -11.58 -8.13 13.34
C SER A 577 -10.43 -7.87 14.29
N LEU A 578 -9.28 -7.43 13.77
CA LEU A 578 -8.10 -7.11 14.58
C LEU A 578 -7.92 -5.61 14.79
N VAL A 579 -8.43 -4.80 13.87
CA VAL A 579 -8.20 -3.36 13.82
C VAL A 579 -9.51 -2.60 13.67
N LYS A 580 -9.77 -1.67 14.58
CA LYS A 580 -10.95 -0.81 14.56
C LYS A 580 -10.70 0.40 13.67
N VAL A 581 -11.56 0.62 12.69
CA VAL A 581 -11.43 1.71 11.71
C VAL A 581 -12.65 2.63 11.78
N ASN A 582 -12.42 3.94 11.77
CA ASN A 582 -13.47 4.95 11.59
C ASN A 582 -13.02 5.98 10.56
N GLY A 583 -13.79 6.17 9.47
CA GLY A 583 -13.44 7.12 8.41
C GLY A 583 -12.04 6.92 7.83
N PHE A 584 -11.61 5.67 7.62
CA PHE A 584 -10.27 5.26 7.18
C PHE A 584 -9.13 5.46 8.20
N PHE A 585 -9.40 5.99 9.40
CA PHE A 585 -8.42 6.07 10.48
C PHE A 585 -8.51 4.88 11.42
N LEU A 586 -7.36 4.37 11.84
CA LEU A 586 -7.28 3.36 12.88
C LEU A 586 -7.53 4.01 14.24
N THR A 587 -8.46 3.44 15.01
CA THR A 587 -8.90 3.97 16.31
C THR A 587 -8.50 3.10 17.49
N GLY A 588 -8.19 1.83 17.26
CA GLY A 588 -7.70 0.90 18.27
C GLY A 588 -7.52 -0.50 17.70
N PHE A 589 -6.81 -1.34 18.45
CA PHE A 589 -6.82 -2.78 18.23
C PHE A 589 -7.99 -3.45 18.98
N THR A 590 -8.34 -4.67 18.57
CA THR A 590 -9.17 -5.58 19.37
C THR A 590 -8.28 -6.43 20.27
N ASN A 591 -8.87 -7.10 21.27
CA ASN A 591 -8.16 -8.04 22.14
C ASN A 591 -8.24 -9.48 21.62
N LEU A 592 -8.75 -9.67 20.39
CA LEU A 592 -9.07 -11.00 19.86
C LEU A 592 -7.83 -11.89 19.78
N VAL A 593 -6.69 -11.37 19.33
CA VAL A 593 -5.45 -12.15 19.24
C VAL A 593 -4.99 -12.63 20.62
N GLU A 594 -4.92 -11.71 21.59
CA GLU A 594 -4.52 -12.01 22.96
C GLU A 594 -5.44 -13.07 23.60
N ASN A 595 -6.75 -12.93 23.42
CA ASN A 595 -7.73 -13.84 24.00
C ASN A 595 -7.67 -15.25 23.37
N LEU A 596 -7.48 -15.34 22.05
CA LEU A 596 -7.32 -16.62 21.37
C LEU A 596 -5.99 -17.30 21.75
N HIS A 597 -4.89 -16.54 21.82
CA HIS A 597 -3.61 -17.04 22.31
C HIS A 597 -3.68 -17.54 23.75
N ALA A 598 -4.37 -16.83 24.64
CA ALA A 598 -4.59 -17.26 26.03
C ALA A 598 -5.36 -18.59 26.12
N ALA A 599 -6.09 -18.96 25.07
CA ALA A 599 -6.79 -20.22 24.95
C ALA A 599 -5.99 -21.34 24.23
N ASN A 600 -4.75 -21.06 23.81
CA ASN A 600 -3.89 -21.87 22.95
C ASN A 600 -4.43 -22.07 21.52
N LEU A 601 -5.10 -21.07 20.96
CA LEU A 601 -5.50 -21.03 19.55
C LEU A 601 -4.58 -20.07 18.80
N SER A 602 -3.97 -20.53 17.70
CA SER A 602 -3.21 -19.66 16.80
C SER A 602 -4.16 -18.78 15.97
N VAL A 603 -3.68 -17.62 15.53
CA VAL A 603 -4.46 -16.65 14.76
C VAL A 603 -3.80 -16.40 13.41
N HIS A 604 -4.54 -16.63 12.34
CA HIS A 604 -4.18 -16.21 10.99
C HIS A 604 -5.02 -14.98 10.59
N VAL A 605 -4.44 -14.05 9.83
CA VAL A 605 -5.16 -12.86 9.35
C VAL A 605 -4.96 -12.64 7.85
N GLY A 606 -6.01 -12.23 7.16
CA GLY A 606 -5.93 -11.83 5.77
C GLY A 606 -7.29 -11.79 5.05
N PRO A 607 -7.30 -11.82 3.70
CA PRO A 607 -6.13 -11.71 2.84
C PRO A 607 -5.60 -10.26 2.76
N LEU A 608 -4.28 -10.11 2.92
CA LEU A 608 -3.55 -8.86 2.68
C LEU A 608 -3.37 -8.59 1.18
N LYS A 609 -3.34 -7.30 0.82
CA LYS A 609 -3.30 -6.80 -0.57
C LYS A 609 -2.43 -5.56 -0.68
N ASN A 610 -1.78 -5.37 -1.83
CA ASN A 610 -0.87 -4.24 -2.06
C ASN A 610 -1.58 -2.98 -2.58
N GLU A 611 -2.76 -3.11 -3.19
CA GLU A 611 -3.47 -1.97 -3.78
C GLU A 611 -3.76 -0.88 -2.73
N PHE A 612 -3.32 0.36 -2.94
CA PHE A 612 -3.34 1.41 -1.90
C PHE A 612 -4.73 1.75 -1.33
N THR A 613 -5.80 1.52 -2.09
CA THR A 613 -7.19 1.69 -1.64
C THR A 613 -7.62 0.69 -0.57
N ASN A 614 -6.80 -0.34 -0.33
CA ASN A 614 -7.02 -1.38 0.67
C ASN A 614 -6.70 -0.90 2.10
N PHE A 615 -6.01 0.23 2.25
CA PHE A 615 -5.41 0.65 3.52
C PHE A 615 -6.19 1.77 4.21
N GLY A 616 -6.21 1.74 5.55
CA GLY A 616 -6.44 2.94 6.35
C GLY A 616 -5.22 3.88 6.29
N PHE A 617 -5.44 5.16 6.61
CA PHE A 617 -4.40 6.19 6.48
C PHE A 617 -3.17 5.95 7.35
N ASP A 618 -3.33 5.29 8.50
CA ASP A 618 -2.25 4.92 9.42
C ASP A 618 -1.26 3.89 8.84
N TYR A 619 -1.62 3.21 7.74
CA TYR A 619 -0.69 2.34 7.01
C TYR A 619 0.11 3.08 5.91
N PHE A 620 -0.13 4.37 5.71
CA PHE A 620 0.62 5.20 4.76
C PHE A 620 0.61 4.70 3.31
N ALA A 621 -0.47 4.01 2.91
CA ALA A 621 -0.57 3.33 1.62
C ALA A 621 0.59 2.34 1.36
N ASP A 622 1.20 1.79 2.43
CA ASP A 622 2.36 0.92 2.36
C ASP A 622 2.03 -0.46 2.95
N PRO A 623 2.03 -1.54 2.14
CA PRO A 623 1.75 -2.89 2.63
C PRO A 623 2.74 -3.35 3.70
N MET A 624 3.97 -2.83 3.72
CA MET A 624 4.97 -3.21 4.71
C MET A 624 4.58 -2.75 6.11
N VAL A 625 3.92 -1.58 6.22
CA VAL A 625 3.41 -1.06 7.50
C VAL A 625 2.26 -1.92 8.01
N GLU A 626 1.39 -2.40 7.12
CA GLU A 626 0.34 -3.35 7.49
C GLU A 626 0.91 -4.70 7.98
N ILE A 627 1.92 -5.24 7.28
CA ILE A 627 2.58 -6.47 7.69
C ILE A 627 3.28 -6.29 9.04
N ALA A 628 4.00 -5.18 9.24
CA ALA A 628 4.62 -4.84 10.52
C ALA A 628 3.57 -4.74 11.64
N THR A 629 2.38 -4.22 11.35
CA THR A 629 1.29 -4.11 12.33
C THR A 629 0.82 -5.48 12.79
N TYR A 630 0.53 -6.40 11.87
CA TYR A 630 0.06 -7.73 12.26
C TYR A 630 1.16 -8.59 12.87
N SER A 631 2.40 -8.46 12.40
CA SER A 631 3.51 -9.30 12.86
C SER A 631 4.17 -8.81 14.15
N ALA A 632 4.38 -7.51 14.32
CA ALA A 632 5.11 -6.95 15.45
C ALA A 632 4.20 -6.36 16.54
N ALA A 633 3.07 -5.73 16.18
CA ALA A 633 2.17 -5.13 17.16
C ALA A 633 1.11 -6.11 17.67
N LEU A 634 0.52 -6.92 16.77
CA LEU A 634 -0.50 -7.91 17.11
C LEU A 634 0.04 -9.34 17.26
N VAL A 635 1.23 -9.61 16.72
CA VAL A 635 1.94 -10.89 16.85
C VAL A 635 1.09 -12.09 16.39
N VAL A 636 0.43 -11.97 15.24
CA VAL A 636 -0.34 -13.09 14.64
C VAL A 636 0.56 -14.27 14.27
N ASP A 637 0.01 -15.48 14.21
CA ASP A 637 0.76 -16.70 13.86
C ASP A 637 0.90 -16.89 12.34
N GLY A 638 0.02 -16.28 11.55
CA GLY A 638 0.02 -16.40 10.09
C GLY A 638 -0.58 -15.18 9.39
N ILE A 639 0.01 -14.84 8.25
CA ILE A 639 -0.45 -13.79 7.35
C ILE A 639 -0.84 -14.47 6.04
N VAL A 640 -2.13 -14.37 5.71
CA VAL A 640 -2.68 -14.82 4.43
C VAL A 640 -2.60 -13.64 3.45
N THR A 641 -1.97 -13.83 2.30
CA THR A 641 -1.70 -12.74 1.34
C THR A 641 -1.85 -13.18 -0.12
N GLU A 642 -2.30 -12.25 -0.96
CA GLU A 642 -2.29 -12.40 -2.43
C GLU A 642 -0.92 -12.09 -3.04
N PHE A 643 -0.01 -11.48 -2.26
CA PHE A 643 1.33 -11.02 -2.67
C PHE A 643 2.42 -11.56 -1.74
N PRO A 644 2.80 -12.85 -1.84
CA PRO A 644 3.81 -13.45 -0.96
C PRO A 644 5.18 -12.75 -1.04
N ALA A 645 5.55 -12.20 -2.20
CA ALA A 645 6.81 -11.49 -2.40
C ALA A 645 6.99 -10.30 -1.45
N THR A 646 5.91 -9.55 -1.20
CA THR A 646 5.90 -8.39 -0.32
C THR A 646 6.15 -8.82 1.14
N ALA A 647 5.46 -9.85 1.61
CA ALA A 647 5.69 -10.41 2.94
C ALA A 647 7.10 -10.99 3.11
N THR A 648 7.58 -11.76 2.13
CA THR A 648 8.94 -12.30 2.14
C THR A 648 9.99 -11.19 2.18
N THR A 649 9.79 -10.11 1.44
CA THR A 649 10.70 -8.97 1.43
C THR A 649 10.78 -8.31 2.81
N TYR A 650 9.64 -8.12 3.49
CA TYR A 650 9.62 -7.63 4.86
C TYR A 650 10.33 -8.59 5.82
N PHE A 651 10.01 -9.88 5.81
CA PHE A 651 10.56 -10.85 6.75
C PHE A 651 12.02 -11.25 6.50
N ARG A 652 12.60 -10.89 5.35
CA ARG A 652 14.06 -10.95 5.11
C ARG A 652 14.80 -9.72 5.62
N SER A 653 14.08 -8.63 5.87
CA SER A 653 14.65 -7.38 6.33
C SER A 653 15.02 -7.45 7.82
N PRO A 654 16.08 -6.77 8.26
CA PRO A 654 16.37 -6.61 9.68
C PRO A 654 15.25 -5.90 10.45
N CYS A 655 14.38 -5.15 9.77
CA CYS A 655 13.26 -4.43 10.40
C CYS A 655 12.11 -5.34 10.83
N SER A 656 12.12 -6.60 10.40
CA SER A 656 11.21 -7.63 10.93
C SER A 656 11.69 -8.26 12.25
N ASP A 657 12.95 -8.02 12.64
CA ASP A 657 13.53 -8.57 13.87
C ASP A 657 13.54 -7.50 14.98
N PRO A 658 12.63 -7.59 15.98
CA PRO A 658 12.54 -6.60 17.04
C PRO A 658 13.76 -6.59 17.98
N THR A 659 14.66 -7.57 17.88
CA THR A 659 15.89 -7.62 18.68
C THR A 659 17.01 -6.76 18.10
N LYS A 660 16.89 -6.31 16.84
CA LYS A 660 17.88 -5.46 16.18
C LYS A 660 17.72 -4.01 16.62
N ASN A 661 18.83 -3.42 17.05
CA ASN A 661 18.90 -1.98 17.31
C ASN A 661 19.25 -1.24 16.01
N LEU A 662 18.22 -0.84 15.27
CA LEU A 662 18.36 -0.14 13.99
C LEU A 662 18.17 1.36 14.17
N THR A 663 18.83 2.15 13.32
CA THR A 663 18.64 3.61 13.27
C THR A 663 17.27 4.00 12.71
N TYR A 664 16.61 3.09 12.01
CA TYR A 664 15.26 3.21 11.49
C TYR A 664 14.64 1.81 11.41
N THR A 665 13.33 1.72 11.67
CA THR A 665 12.55 0.52 11.42
C THR A 665 11.23 0.88 10.76
N ILE A 666 10.68 -0.03 9.94
CA ILE A 666 9.33 0.10 9.42
C ILE A 666 8.37 -0.08 10.60
N MET A 667 7.81 1.04 11.06
CA MET A 667 6.96 1.08 12.24
C MET A 667 5.61 0.42 11.96
N ALA A 668 5.08 -0.32 12.93
CA ALA A 668 3.67 -0.69 12.93
C ALA A 668 2.78 0.56 13.01
N ALA A 669 1.58 0.47 12.44
CA ALA A 669 0.58 1.50 12.63
C ALA A 669 0.27 1.68 14.12
N ALA A 670 0.05 2.92 14.53
CA ALA A 670 -0.27 3.31 15.90
C ALA A 670 -1.71 3.84 15.97
N PRO A 671 -2.72 2.96 16.12
CA PRO A 671 -4.12 3.38 16.17
C PRO A 671 -4.36 4.51 17.17
N GLY A 672 -5.13 5.51 16.76
CA GLY A 672 -5.45 6.69 17.56
C GLY A 672 -4.44 7.84 17.44
N ALA A 673 -3.22 7.60 16.95
CA ALA A 673 -2.20 8.65 16.79
C ALA A 673 -2.68 9.74 15.82
N LEU A 674 -3.11 9.36 14.62
CA LEU A 674 -3.65 10.32 13.64
C LEU A 674 -5.00 10.90 14.10
N VAL A 675 -5.85 10.09 14.71
CA VAL A 675 -7.16 10.52 15.25
C VAL A 675 -7.00 11.65 16.27
N SER A 676 -5.95 11.61 17.09
CA SER A 676 -5.67 12.67 18.09
C SER A 676 -5.39 14.04 17.48
N MET A 677 -5.05 14.08 16.19
CA MET A 677 -4.77 15.29 15.42
C MET A 677 -5.96 15.75 14.57
N VAL A 678 -6.99 14.91 14.45
CA VAL A 678 -8.18 15.23 13.67
C VAL A 678 -9.06 16.24 14.42
N PRO A 679 -9.58 17.29 13.74
CA PRO A 679 -10.48 18.24 14.37
C PRO A 679 -11.74 17.56 14.96
N PRO A 680 -12.24 18.05 16.11
CA PRO A 680 -13.48 17.53 16.69
C PRO A 680 -14.65 17.60 15.69
N GLY A 681 -15.32 16.45 15.48
CA GLY A 681 -16.47 16.35 14.57
C GLY A 681 -16.12 16.17 13.08
N ALA A 682 -14.84 16.12 12.71
CA ALA A 682 -14.43 15.87 11.32
C ALA A 682 -14.50 14.39 10.92
N LEU A 683 -14.46 13.46 11.89
CA LEU A 683 -14.70 12.04 11.63
C LEU A 683 -16.20 11.73 11.52
N PRO A 684 -16.58 10.75 10.69
CA PRO A 684 -17.95 10.26 10.68
C PRO A 684 -18.33 9.65 12.04
N PRO A 685 -19.64 9.53 12.34
CA PRO A 685 -20.10 8.85 13.54
C PRO A 685 -19.48 7.46 13.63
N ALA A 686 -19.02 7.10 14.83
CA ALA A 686 -18.44 5.79 15.07
C ALA A 686 -19.43 4.70 14.67
N LEU A 687 -18.94 3.70 13.94
CA LEU A 687 -19.74 2.51 13.61
C LEU A 687 -20.06 1.74 14.90
N PRO A 688 -21.21 1.04 14.95
CA PRO A 688 -21.51 0.15 16.08
C PRO A 688 -20.38 -0.90 16.21
N PRO A 689 -20.08 -1.34 17.44
CA PRO A 689 -19.12 -2.41 17.65
C PRO A 689 -19.49 -3.64 16.82
N ALA A 690 -18.47 -4.27 16.24
CA ALA A 690 -18.65 -5.56 15.58
C ALA A 690 -19.23 -6.59 16.58
N PRO A 691 -20.05 -7.55 16.12
CA PRO A 691 -20.64 -8.56 16.99
C PRO A 691 -19.56 -9.39 17.71
N LEU A 692 -19.90 -9.89 18.88
CA LEU A 692 -19.11 -10.91 19.58
C LEU A 692 -19.39 -12.26 18.93
N LEU A 693 -18.36 -13.09 18.72
CA LEU A 693 -18.55 -14.44 18.21
C LEU A 693 -19.13 -15.34 19.30
N GLU A 694 -20.32 -15.88 19.09
CA GLU A 694 -21.07 -16.71 20.03
C GLU A 694 -21.13 -18.19 19.59
N PRO A 695 -21.49 -19.15 20.48
CA PRO A 695 -21.46 -20.58 20.14
C PRO A 695 -22.32 -20.94 18.93
N ALA A 696 -23.43 -20.23 18.72
CA ALA A 696 -24.31 -20.46 17.57
C ALA A 696 -23.68 -20.06 16.23
N ASP A 697 -22.61 -19.25 16.26
CA ASP A 697 -21.89 -18.80 15.06
C ASP A 697 -20.77 -19.76 14.65
N VAL A 698 -20.43 -20.75 15.50
CA VAL A 698 -19.29 -21.66 15.29
C VAL A 698 -19.67 -23.14 15.38
N ILE A 699 -20.92 -23.46 15.71
CA ILE A 699 -21.42 -24.83 15.78
C ILE A 699 -22.41 -25.05 14.65
N ASP A 700 -22.06 -25.96 13.75
CA ASP A 700 -22.84 -26.30 12.58
C ASP A 700 -23.59 -27.62 12.78
N PRO A 701 -24.72 -27.80 12.06
CA PRO A 701 -25.38 -29.08 12.00
C PRO A 701 -24.44 -30.19 11.48
N PRO A 702 -24.68 -31.47 11.83
CA PRO A 702 -23.93 -32.58 11.27
C PRO A 702 -24.01 -32.62 9.74
N LEU A 703 -22.90 -32.98 9.08
CA LEU A 703 -22.85 -33.16 7.64
C LEU A 703 -23.98 -34.09 7.15
N PRO A 704 -24.76 -33.66 6.14
CA PRO A 704 -25.80 -34.51 5.57
C PRO A 704 -25.18 -35.69 4.79
N PRO A 705 -25.91 -36.81 4.63
CA PRO A 705 -25.43 -37.94 3.84
C PRO A 705 -25.30 -37.56 2.36
N VAL A 706 -24.23 -38.01 1.72
CA VAL A 706 -23.99 -37.79 0.28
C VAL A 706 -25.08 -38.52 -0.52
N SER A 707 -26.04 -37.75 -1.01
CA SER A 707 -27.20 -38.27 -1.74
C SER A 707 -27.81 -37.16 -2.57
N VAL A 708 -28.44 -37.51 -3.69
CA VAL A 708 -29.17 -36.52 -4.49
C VAL A 708 -30.54 -36.34 -3.84
N SER A 709 -30.73 -35.27 -3.07
CA SER A 709 -32.05 -34.91 -2.55
C SER A 709 -32.84 -34.12 -3.60
N SER A 710 -34.12 -34.47 -3.80
CA SER A 710 -35.05 -33.65 -4.59
C SER A 710 -35.14 -32.23 -4.00
N PRO A 711 -35.31 -31.18 -4.81
CA PRO A 711 -35.45 -29.82 -4.29
C PRO A 711 -36.66 -29.72 -3.34
N PRO A 712 -36.61 -28.86 -2.29
CA PRO A 712 -37.78 -28.62 -1.46
C PRO A 712 -38.96 -28.18 -2.34
N GLU A 713 -40.12 -28.80 -2.10
CA GLU A 713 -41.36 -28.47 -2.78
C GLU A 713 -41.65 -26.98 -2.60
N ALA A 714 -41.79 -26.25 -3.71
CA ALA A 714 -42.09 -24.82 -3.68
C ALA A 714 -43.33 -24.59 -2.80
N ALA A 715 -43.21 -23.71 -1.80
CA ALA A 715 -44.33 -23.32 -0.96
C ALA A 715 -45.55 -22.95 -1.83
N PRO A 716 -46.77 -23.38 -1.48
CA PRO A 716 -47.94 -23.18 -2.33
C PRO A 716 -48.15 -21.69 -2.59
N LYS A 717 -48.29 -21.34 -3.87
CA LYS A 717 -48.65 -19.99 -4.33
C LYS A 717 -49.90 -19.52 -3.58
N VAL A 718 -49.73 -18.53 -2.71
CA VAL A 718 -50.86 -17.77 -2.18
C VAL A 718 -51.47 -17.01 -3.35
N ALA A 719 -52.77 -17.21 -3.54
CA ALA A 719 -53.56 -16.62 -4.61
C ALA A 719 -53.51 -15.09 -4.58
N ASP A 720 -53.36 -14.50 -5.76
CA ASP A 720 -53.55 -13.07 -6.01
C ASP A 720 -54.93 -12.63 -5.52
N SER A 721 -54.95 -11.76 -4.50
CA SER A 721 -56.08 -10.85 -4.28
C SER A 721 -55.60 -9.44 -4.55
N SER A 722 -56.06 -8.90 -5.67
CA SER A 722 -55.91 -7.52 -6.09
C SER A 722 -56.55 -6.54 -5.10
N SER A 723 -55.73 -5.68 -4.51
CA SER A 723 -56.18 -4.37 -4.04
C SER A 723 -55.05 -3.35 -4.17
N SER A 724 -55.24 -2.38 -5.04
CA SER A 724 -54.39 -1.21 -5.25
C SER A 724 -54.24 -0.38 -3.95
N PRO A 725 -53.15 0.41 -3.81
CA PRO A 725 -52.69 0.92 -2.51
C PRO A 725 -53.34 2.26 -2.12
N PRO A 726 -53.38 2.63 -0.83
CA PRO A 726 -53.42 4.02 -0.43
C PRO A 726 -52.00 4.59 -0.29
N SER A 727 -51.86 5.81 -0.79
CA SER A 727 -50.69 6.69 -0.81
C SER A 727 -50.21 7.19 0.58
N SER A 728 -48.99 7.75 0.59
CA SER A 728 -48.27 8.54 1.63
C SER A 728 -47.28 7.72 2.49
N SER A 729 -46.06 8.16 2.82
CA SER A 729 -45.26 9.35 2.48
C SER A 729 -43.81 9.12 2.94
N ALA A 730 -42.85 9.63 2.16
CA ALA A 730 -41.49 10.10 2.48
C ALA A 730 -40.77 9.60 3.76
N GLY A 731 -39.55 9.06 3.57
CA GLY A 731 -38.58 8.76 4.62
C GLY A 731 -37.20 8.37 4.07
N SER A 732 -36.53 9.32 3.43
CA SER A 732 -35.07 9.50 3.32
C SER A 732 -34.15 8.28 3.13
N SER A 733 -33.89 7.95 1.86
CA SER A 733 -32.69 7.21 1.46
C SER A 733 -31.50 8.18 1.37
N PHE A 734 -30.45 7.95 2.15
CA PHE A 734 -29.16 8.60 1.95
C PHE A 734 -28.52 8.04 0.67
N LEU A 735 -28.60 8.83 -0.40
CA LEU A 735 -27.81 8.66 -1.62
C LEU A 735 -26.34 8.88 -1.27
N VAL A 736 -25.56 7.81 -1.25
CA VAL A 736 -24.10 7.91 -1.42
C VAL A 736 -23.88 8.29 -2.87
N ALA A 737 -23.52 9.55 -3.11
CA ALA A 737 -23.16 10.04 -4.43
C ALA A 737 -21.85 9.37 -4.87
N THR A 738 -21.96 8.32 -5.68
CA THR A 738 -20.86 7.83 -6.50
C THR A 738 -20.54 8.87 -7.56
N GLY A 739 -19.60 9.76 -7.26
CA GLY A 739 -18.94 10.61 -8.25
C GLY A 739 -17.98 9.76 -9.10
N ILE A 740 -18.46 9.30 -10.24
CA ILE A 740 -17.62 8.72 -11.30
C ILE A 740 -16.95 9.90 -12.02
N ALA A 741 -15.64 10.06 -11.84
CA ALA A 741 -14.82 10.91 -12.69
C ALA A 741 -13.72 10.04 -13.33
N ALA A 742 -13.80 9.90 -14.64
CA ALA A 742 -12.77 9.26 -15.45
C ALA A 742 -11.50 10.11 -15.43
N PHE A 743 -10.36 9.50 -15.08
CA PHE A 743 -9.05 10.14 -15.09
C PHE A 743 -8.57 10.40 -16.52
N LEU A 744 -8.39 11.67 -16.87
CA LEU A 744 -7.38 12.13 -17.81
C LEU A 744 -6.20 12.64 -16.97
N TYR A 745 -5.15 11.84 -16.88
CA TYR A 745 -3.83 12.30 -16.45
C TYR A 745 -3.28 13.21 -17.55
N SER A 746 -3.41 14.51 -17.36
CA SER A 746 -2.69 15.52 -18.14
C SER A 746 -2.03 16.48 -17.17
N GLY A 747 -0.69 16.43 -17.11
CA GLY A 747 0.17 17.51 -16.64
C GLY A 747 0.07 17.90 -15.18
N CYS A 748 0.75 17.15 -14.30
CA CYS A 748 1.53 17.82 -13.26
C CYS A 748 2.88 18.15 -13.90
N HIS A 749 3.08 19.43 -14.20
CA HIS A 749 4.40 20.00 -14.42
C HIS A 749 4.97 20.46 -13.10
#